data_AF-A0A3D3HGA3-F1
#
_entry.id   AF-A0A3D3HGA3-F1
#
_cell.length_a   1.000
_cell.length_b   1.000
_cell.length_c   1.000
_cell.angle_alpha   90.00
_cell.angle_beta   90.00
_cell.angle_gamma   90.00
#
_symmetry.space_group_name_H-M   'P 1'
#
loop_
_entity.id
_entity.type
_entity.pdbx_description
1 polymer ?
#
loop_
_entity_poly.entity_id
_entity_poly.type
_entity_poly.pdbx_seq_one_letter_code
_entity_poly.pdbx_strand_id
1 'polypeptide(L)'
;MPLINRYVTRGNLLIAFIMITGWGISVSGQTPLLTGQINTYAKVTEVGTDYVTLDDVTGFAANDTVMVMQMSGVRINAGFDLEGNYQNVIGTPGKYEIILVESVNTVTRRVQFTRVLLNSYSAAAKVQLVKVRTYLDAVVNTQLTCQPWDSAAVRGGVLVFMVKGVLTLNADINVIGSGFSGGMVSQGSGLCQNSDDTLTWESYSIWSHASGYKGEGLGIRTATDQPLYPAFMKGKGANMTGGGGGNGHFSGGGGGSNYGRGSVGDQEIAPDVCGGLNPGGREGFSISSYPTLNTGVFMGGGGGASVYLTTPSVSAGACGGGIVIIHADTVVGNGRIINASGATALNNTAANSGAGGGGAGGSVILSSRSYVSAPVLSADGGKGGDNVNQNGAGGGGGGGLIWTTGPFPGTATVEGGQGGIHSTGDPNRDGLPGLVRNNLNLPLNGFLFNEIYVAYSQTRLDSICEGMIPPKMTGTRPAGGSGTYTYQWQKSYDNITWTDVPGTSIDYTPVITEAVSLWFRRVVNDGAGIIDRSLPVRIIVHPRITGNLVGSDTTLCYNMNPDELYSLNAGPSGGTGIFYYQWEQSPDNSVWSSAPGAAASAAYDPQALTATTHYHRVVTSGACVDVSAPVTVTILPVITNNAVAADQTICEGTQFANLTGSAPGGGAAPSYTYQWMSSTDNAVWAPAAGAGNTPGYDVQDDAPGTTWFRRMVYSGLNNTCQSVSNTVTLVSHPSITNNIIAADQTICEGTSPATVDGTVPANGAGPGTYTYQWMSSSNGTAFTNMSGSVAEDLPGTPQAAGIWYRRTVTSSACSSTSNTVHITVDPRITGFEIDLPAEGHDTICTGTAPALLSGTPAGGLGTFTYAWASSTDNSIFTPLTETGNSFQPVSLATTTWFRRTVTSGVCSENSVFRITVLPQITGNTISANQTVCNTTAAAALNGSAPQGGDGKYKYLWERKGATSSDWVTATGTNNAATYQPPQLGETTQFRRSVFSGENNCCTSVSDPVTVTIDIMPLNITAGEDRTLLPYQFAAILEGSFDGAGTAAWSYDNNSGSTEPVFSAPGEKTTEIRKLDFGSNTFIFTVTNGKCVSAGVPVTLTVPELIIPQGVTPNNDGINDYFNVEGLEFTRNELVIINTAGAVVYRTDDYRSNDPVGAWTGLDLNGNEVPDGTYYYLLTIKGAQDQDVPDYSAHLSGFLILRR
;
A
#
# COMPACT_ATOMS: atom_id res chain seq x y z
N MET A 1 47.88 21.84 21.74
CA MET A 1 47.59 22.14 23.15
C MET A 1 46.42 23.13 23.22
N PRO A 2 45.53 23.04 24.22
CA PRO A 2 44.15 22.66 23.88
C PRO A 2 43.04 23.52 24.56
N LEU A 3 41.78 23.14 24.27
CA LEU A 3 40.56 23.20 25.11
C LEU A 3 39.65 24.47 25.14
N ILE A 4 38.39 24.20 24.76
CA ILE A 4 37.12 24.39 25.54
C ILE A 4 36.35 25.73 25.44
N ASN A 5 35.25 25.65 24.66
CA ASN A 5 33.82 25.71 25.07
C ASN A 5 33.16 26.98 25.66
N ARG A 6 32.03 27.31 24.99
CA ARG A 6 30.67 27.58 25.52
C ARG A 6 30.15 29.02 25.72
N TYR A 7 29.10 29.28 24.93
CA TYR A 7 27.81 29.97 25.16
C TYR A 7 27.77 31.43 25.63
N VAL A 8 27.12 32.26 24.80
CA VAL A 8 26.41 33.49 25.23
C VAL A 8 24.94 33.33 24.84
N THR A 9 24.07 33.51 25.83
CA THR A 9 22.60 33.47 25.74
C THR A 9 22.00 34.86 25.93
N ARG A 10 21.01 35.14 25.07
CA ARG A 10 19.78 35.95 25.24
C ARG A 10 19.87 37.48 25.45
N GLY A 11 19.17 38.17 24.55
CA GLY A 11 18.68 39.54 24.73
C GLY A 11 17.85 40.06 23.54
N ASN A 12 16.61 39.59 23.44
CA ASN A 12 15.43 40.19 22.78
C ASN A 12 15.54 40.84 21.39
N LEU A 13 14.87 40.24 20.39
CA LEU A 13 14.00 41.02 19.48
C LEU A 13 12.81 40.15 19.02
N LEU A 14 11.65 40.49 19.57
CA LEU A 14 10.32 40.15 19.08
C LEU A 14 10.13 40.82 17.70
N ILE A 15 9.34 40.21 16.81
CA ILE A 15 8.95 40.66 15.45
C ILE A 15 9.91 40.19 14.33
N ALA A 16 9.69 38.96 13.84
CA ALA A 16 9.87 38.51 12.44
C ALA A 16 9.93 36.96 12.36
N PHE A 17 8.84 36.24 12.68
CA PHE A 17 8.76 34.80 12.38
C PHE A 17 7.30 34.33 12.29
N ILE A 18 6.53 34.92 11.37
CA ILE A 18 5.27 34.35 10.87
C ILE A 18 5.20 34.71 9.39
N MET A 19 5.84 33.91 8.53
CA MET A 19 5.58 33.76 7.09
C MET A 19 6.66 32.83 6.54
N ILE A 20 6.41 31.52 6.57
CA ILE A 20 6.85 30.45 5.64
C ILE A 20 6.25 29.16 6.21
N THR A 21 4.94 28.98 6.05
CA THR A 21 4.27 27.68 6.13
C THR A 21 3.23 27.68 5.02
N GLY A 22 3.66 27.26 3.84
CA GLY A 22 2.84 27.28 2.63
C GLY A 22 3.58 26.68 1.45
N TRP A 23 4.42 25.68 1.70
CA TRP A 23 4.99 24.84 0.65
C TRP A 23 4.50 23.43 0.94
N GLY A 24 3.30 23.14 0.43
CA GLY A 24 2.88 21.77 0.23
C GLY A 24 3.86 21.16 -0.76
N ILE A 25 4.78 20.34 -0.26
CA ILE A 25 5.53 19.42 -1.10
C ILE A 25 4.50 18.47 -1.68
N SER A 26 4.21 18.63 -2.97
CA SER A 26 3.44 17.68 -3.76
C SER A 26 4.26 16.39 -3.87
N VAL A 27 4.12 15.52 -2.87
CA VAL A 27 4.48 14.11 -3.02
C VAL A 27 3.59 13.58 -4.13
N SER A 28 4.19 13.06 -5.19
CA SER A 28 3.51 12.21 -6.18
C SER A 28 2.58 11.26 -5.43
N GLY A 29 1.26 11.48 -5.55
CA GLY A 29 0.27 10.81 -4.72
C GLY A 29 0.32 9.32 -4.98
N GLN A 30 0.85 8.55 -4.02
CA GLN A 30 0.73 7.10 -4.01
C GLN A 30 -0.76 6.76 -4.15
N THR A 31 -1.10 5.90 -5.13
CA THR A 31 -2.48 5.44 -5.30
C THR A 31 -2.99 4.88 -3.97
N PRO A 32 -4.06 5.45 -3.38
CA PRO A 32 -4.50 5.07 -2.05
C PRO A 32 -4.92 3.60 -2.02
N LEU A 33 -4.42 2.89 -1.02
CA LEU A 33 -4.80 1.52 -0.71
C LEU A 33 -6.08 1.54 0.13
N LEU A 34 -7.17 0.96 -0.38
CA LEU A 34 -8.40 0.82 0.38
C LEU A 34 -8.37 -0.50 1.17
N THR A 35 -8.51 -0.39 2.49
CA THR A 35 -8.52 -1.54 3.42
C THR A 35 -9.59 -1.34 4.50
N GLY A 36 -10.20 -2.43 4.97
CA GLY A 36 -11.12 -2.42 6.12
C GLY A 36 -12.46 -1.70 5.86
N GLN A 37 -12.83 -0.76 6.73
CA GLN A 37 -14.04 0.06 6.65
C GLN A 37 -13.67 1.53 6.37
N ILE A 38 -14.25 2.13 5.34
CA ILE A 38 -13.84 3.48 4.86
C ILE A 38 -14.89 4.57 5.09
N ASN A 39 -16.14 4.19 5.36
CA ASN A 39 -17.24 5.12 5.56
C ASN A 39 -17.39 5.55 7.02
N THR A 40 -17.97 6.72 7.21
CA THR A 40 -18.36 7.26 8.51
C THR A 40 -19.86 7.51 8.48
N TYR A 41 -20.57 7.15 9.56
CA TYR A 41 -22.02 7.15 9.64
C TYR A 41 -22.52 8.03 10.79
N ALA A 42 -23.60 8.78 10.56
CA ALA A 42 -24.31 9.50 11.60
C ALA A 42 -25.82 9.33 11.45
N LYS A 43 -26.51 9.27 12.59
CA LYS A 43 -27.98 9.18 12.62
C LYS A 43 -28.56 10.56 12.38
N VAL A 44 -29.51 10.64 11.47
CA VAL A 44 -30.26 11.88 11.23
C VAL A 44 -31.43 11.95 12.22
N THR A 45 -31.47 13.01 13.01
CA THR A 45 -32.50 13.28 14.02
C THR A 45 -33.58 14.23 13.51
N GLU A 46 -33.25 15.07 12.54
CA GLU A 46 -34.15 16.01 11.88
C GLU A 46 -33.75 16.18 10.41
N VAL A 47 -34.74 16.32 9.53
CA VAL A 47 -34.54 16.59 8.09
C VAL A 47 -35.22 17.92 7.77
N GLY A 48 -34.44 18.89 7.30
CA GLY A 48 -34.92 20.12 6.69
C GLY A 48 -34.98 20.04 5.16
N THR A 49 -35.24 21.17 4.51
CA THR A 49 -35.27 21.25 3.04
C THR A 49 -33.89 21.05 2.42
N ASP A 50 -32.87 21.64 3.03
CA ASP A 50 -31.48 21.73 2.54
C ASP A 50 -30.47 21.44 3.67
N TYR A 51 -30.92 20.81 4.76
CA TYR A 51 -30.08 20.47 5.90
C TYR A 51 -30.56 19.21 6.61
N VAL A 52 -29.67 18.63 7.42
CA VAL A 52 -30.00 17.60 8.42
C VAL A 52 -29.39 17.94 9.77
N THR A 53 -30.05 17.52 10.85
CA THR A 53 -29.48 17.56 12.20
C THR A 53 -29.03 16.16 12.60
N LEU A 54 -27.78 16.03 13.04
CA LEU A 54 -27.16 14.74 13.37
C LEU A 54 -27.12 14.50 14.88
N ASP A 55 -27.07 13.23 15.27
CA ASP A 55 -26.76 12.87 16.66
C ASP A 55 -25.30 13.18 17.02
N ASP A 56 -24.38 12.99 16.06
CA ASP A 56 -22.98 13.40 16.10
C ASP A 56 -22.52 13.94 14.72
N VAL A 57 -21.88 15.11 14.72
CA VAL A 57 -21.30 15.74 13.52
C VAL A 57 -19.80 15.51 13.39
N THR A 58 -19.19 14.83 14.37
CA THR A 58 -17.76 14.51 14.37
C THR A 58 -17.42 13.68 13.13
N GLY A 59 -16.51 14.20 12.31
CA GLY A 59 -16.09 13.55 11.06
C GLY A 59 -16.66 14.17 9.77
N PHE A 60 -17.57 15.15 9.87
CA PHE A 60 -18.11 15.92 8.74
C PHE A 60 -17.57 17.36 8.72
N ALA A 61 -17.28 17.87 7.53
CA ALA A 61 -16.75 19.20 7.27
C ALA A 61 -17.36 19.82 6.02
N ALA A 62 -17.22 21.14 5.85
CA ALA A 62 -17.58 21.82 4.62
C ALA A 62 -16.82 21.22 3.41
N ASN A 63 -17.49 21.16 2.26
CA ASN A 63 -17.06 20.51 1.02
C ASN A 63 -16.93 18.98 1.06
N ASP A 64 -17.30 18.31 2.17
CA ASP A 64 -17.42 16.86 2.15
C ASP A 64 -18.51 16.41 1.18
N THR A 65 -18.26 15.32 0.45
CA THR A 65 -19.29 14.58 -0.27
C THR A 65 -19.96 13.61 0.70
N VAL A 66 -21.28 13.68 0.81
CA VAL A 66 -22.07 12.87 1.74
C VAL A 66 -23.28 12.29 1.02
N MET A 67 -23.78 11.17 1.52
CA MET A 67 -24.99 10.53 1.05
C MET A 67 -26.04 10.54 2.14
N VAL A 68 -27.20 11.11 1.85
CA VAL A 68 -28.39 10.99 2.69
C VAL A 68 -29.17 9.77 2.22
N MET A 69 -29.47 8.84 3.12
CA MET A 69 -30.20 7.63 2.77
C MET A 69 -31.22 7.25 3.83
N GLN A 70 -32.43 6.92 3.40
CA GLN A 70 -33.49 6.41 4.28
C GLN A 70 -33.57 4.88 4.20
N MET A 71 -33.34 4.24 5.35
CA MET A 71 -33.14 2.79 5.42
C MET A 71 -34.45 2.02 5.53
N SER A 72 -35.48 2.60 6.16
CA SER A 72 -36.77 1.94 6.41
C SER A 72 -37.94 2.92 6.24
N GLY A 73 -39.14 2.55 6.69
CA GLY A 73 -40.28 3.47 6.71
C GLY A 73 -41.54 2.93 6.07
N VAL A 74 -41.75 1.62 6.11
CA VAL A 74 -43.00 1.01 5.63
C VAL A 74 -43.95 0.81 6.80
N ARG A 75 -45.23 1.15 6.57
CA ARG A 75 -46.35 0.74 7.40
C ARG A 75 -46.91 -0.58 6.87
N ILE A 76 -47.13 -1.53 7.76
CA ILE A 76 -47.63 -2.86 7.42
C ILE A 76 -48.96 -3.17 8.12
N ASN A 77 -49.71 -4.13 7.59
CA ASN A 77 -50.81 -4.74 8.35
C ASN A 77 -50.24 -5.72 9.36
N ALA A 78 -50.12 -5.31 10.62
CA ALA A 78 -49.71 -6.19 11.70
C ALA A 78 -50.77 -6.19 12.81
N GLY A 79 -51.10 -7.39 13.25
CA GLY A 79 -52.18 -7.74 14.15
C GLY A 79 -52.20 -9.26 14.35
N PHE A 80 -53.18 -9.77 15.10
CA PHE A 80 -53.25 -11.20 15.40
C PHE A 80 -53.48 -12.07 14.15
N ASP A 81 -54.20 -11.59 13.16
CA ASP A 81 -54.58 -12.31 11.93
C ASP A 81 -53.98 -11.68 10.66
N LEU A 82 -53.08 -10.71 10.80
CA LEU A 82 -52.54 -9.92 9.69
C LEU A 82 -51.09 -10.31 9.38
N GLU A 83 -50.85 -10.68 8.12
CA GLU A 83 -49.61 -11.32 7.65
C GLU A 83 -48.40 -10.37 7.48
N GLY A 84 -48.57 -9.06 7.65
CA GLY A 84 -47.47 -8.09 7.57
C GLY A 84 -47.20 -7.46 6.20
N ASN A 85 -48.19 -7.43 5.31
CA ASN A 85 -48.06 -6.86 3.96
C ASN A 85 -48.00 -5.32 3.95
N TYR A 86 -47.41 -4.75 2.89
CA TYR A 86 -47.28 -3.31 2.64
C TYR A 86 -48.63 -2.58 2.67
N GLN A 87 -48.68 -1.43 3.33
CA GLN A 87 -49.83 -0.51 3.29
C GLN A 87 -49.47 0.86 2.75
N ASN A 88 -48.46 1.51 3.34
CA ASN A 88 -48.01 2.83 2.92
C ASN A 88 -46.56 3.08 3.39
N VAL A 89 -45.99 4.23 3.03
CA VAL A 89 -44.66 4.67 3.41
C VAL A 89 -44.68 5.92 4.29
N ILE A 90 -43.62 6.08 5.07
CA ILE A 90 -43.26 7.29 5.81
C ILE A 90 -42.00 7.83 5.14
N GLY A 91 -42.09 9.01 4.52
CA GLY A 91 -41.00 9.54 3.68
C GLY A 91 -40.79 8.70 2.42
N THR A 92 -39.53 8.48 2.03
CA THR A 92 -39.17 7.76 0.80
C THR A 92 -38.16 6.63 1.07
N PRO A 93 -38.61 5.47 1.58
CA PRO A 93 -37.73 4.35 1.91
C PRO A 93 -36.88 3.88 0.72
N GLY A 94 -35.60 3.60 0.97
CA GLY A 94 -34.64 3.11 -0.03
C GLY A 94 -34.18 4.15 -1.03
N LYS A 95 -34.64 5.41 -0.93
CA LYS A 95 -34.06 6.52 -1.71
C LYS A 95 -32.80 7.02 -1.05
N TYR A 96 -31.86 7.44 -1.89
CA TYR A 96 -30.64 8.10 -1.48
C TYR A 96 -30.30 9.21 -2.47
N GLU A 97 -29.55 10.19 -2.01
CA GLU A 97 -28.93 11.20 -2.86
C GLU A 97 -27.56 11.56 -2.30
N ILE A 98 -26.64 11.89 -3.21
CA ILE A 98 -25.27 12.25 -2.87
C ILE A 98 -25.12 13.75 -3.11
N ILE A 99 -24.70 14.48 -2.09
CA ILE A 99 -24.70 15.93 -2.05
C ILE A 99 -23.43 16.46 -1.38
N LEU A 100 -23.11 17.73 -1.61
CA LEU A 100 -21.99 18.41 -0.97
C LEU A 100 -22.45 19.16 0.29
N VAL A 101 -21.65 19.08 1.34
CA VAL A 101 -21.83 19.85 2.56
C VAL A 101 -21.39 21.29 2.31
N GLU A 102 -22.27 22.26 2.54
CA GLU A 102 -21.94 23.68 2.51
C GLU A 102 -21.26 24.11 3.81
N SER A 103 -21.84 23.75 4.96
CA SER A 103 -21.30 24.08 6.28
C SER A 103 -21.76 23.10 7.36
N VAL A 104 -21.00 23.03 8.45
CA VAL A 104 -21.31 22.20 9.63
C VAL A 104 -21.31 23.09 10.87
N ASN A 105 -22.42 23.12 11.60
CA ASN A 105 -22.54 23.78 12.88
C ASN A 105 -22.43 22.75 14.01
N THR A 106 -21.36 22.81 14.78
CA THR A 106 -21.08 21.84 15.86
C THR A 106 -21.95 22.02 17.10
N VAL A 107 -22.49 23.22 17.33
CA VAL A 107 -23.36 23.51 18.48
C VAL A 107 -24.76 22.97 18.23
N THR A 108 -25.35 23.31 17.08
CA THR A 108 -26.70 22.84 16.71
C THR A 108 -26.68 21.46 16.05
N ARG A 109 -25.50 20.87 15.83
CA ARG A 109 -25.27 19.61 15.09
C ARG A 109 -25.91 19.59 13.70
N ARG A 110 -26.02 20.76 13.08
CA ARG A 110 -26.68 20.94 11.78
C ARG A 110 -25.64 20.86 10.67
N VAL A 111 -25.90 20.01 9.67
CA VAL A 111 -25.15 19.93 8.42
C VAL A 111 -26.00 20.57 7.34
N GLN A 112 -25.53 21.70 6.81
CA GLN A 112 -26.17 22.44 5.72
C GLN A 112 -25.62 21.94 4.39
N PHE A 113 -26.48 21.72 3.40
CA PHE A 113 -26.10 21.27 2.06
C PHE A 113 -26.10 22.40 1.05
N THR A 114 -25.35 22.21 -0.04
CA THR A 114 -25.27 23.20 -1.13
C THR A 114 -26.57 23.34 -1.94
N ARG A 115 -27.51 22.39 -1.80
CA ARG A 115 -28.81 22.38 -2.47
C ARG A 115 -29.90 21.74 -1.62
N VAL A 116 -31.15 21.98 -2.04
CA VAL A 116 -32.36 21.33 -1.50
C VAL A 116 -32.36 19.85 -1.84
N LEU A 117 -32.74 19.01 -0.88
CA LEU A 117 -32.86 17.56 -1.05
C LEU A 117 -33.92 17.22 -2.10
N LEU A 118 -33.60 16.27 -2.98
CA LEU A 118 -34.50 15.81 -4.05
C LEU A 118 -35.65 14.95 -3.51
N ASN A 119 -35.44 14.26 -2.39
CA ASN A 119 -36.41 13.35 -1.79
C ASN A 119 -36.95 13.89 -0.47
N SER A 120 -38.20 13.54 -0.14
CA SER A 120 -38.82 13.88 1.14
C SER A 120 -38.50 12.84 2.22
N TYR A 121 -37.30 12.93 2.81
CA TYR A 121 -36.88 12.03 3.88
C TYR A 121 -37.59 12.31 5.21
N SER A 122 -37.72 11.28 6.05
CA SER A 122 -38.29 11.40 7.40
C SER A 122 -37.38 10.76 8.44
N ALA A 123 -36.91 11.54 9.42
CA ALA A 123 -36.06 11.04 10.51
C ALA A 123 -36.73 9.92 11.34
N ALA A 124 -38.08 9.92 11.41
CA ALA A 124 -38.86 8.86 12.04
C ALA A 124 -38.78 7.50 11.32
N ALA A 125 -38.24 7.47 10.09
CA ALA A 125 -38.13 6.30 9.24
C ALA A 125 -36.68 5.78 9.08
N LYS A 126 -35.82 6.04 10.07
CA LYS A 126 -34.40 5.62 10.12
C LYS A 126 -33.58 6.16 8.94
N VAL A 127 -33.18 7.43 9.03
CA VAL A 127 -32.32 8.10 8.05
C VAL A 127 -30.89 8.18 8.60
N GLN A 128 -29.91 7.89 7.76
CA GLN A 128 -28.49 8.07 8.08
C GLN A 128 -27.79 8.97 7.05
N LEU A 129 -26.79 9.69 7.54
CA LEU A 129 -25.82 10.41 6.72
C LEU A 129 -24.54 9.60 6.63
N VAL A 130 -24.08 9.30 5.42
CA VAL A 130 -22.87 8.52 5.17
C VAL A 130 -21.85 9.40 4.46
N LYS A 131 -20.65 9.53 5.02
CA LYS A 131 -19.55 10.24 4.35
C LYS A 131 -19.05 9.43 3.17
N VAL A 132 -19.07 10.02 1.97
CA VAL A 132 -18.63 9.39 0.72
C VAL A 132 -17.21 9.84 0.42
N ARG A 133 -16.27 8.90 0.47
CA ARG A 133 -14.88 9.20 0.10
C ARG A 133 -14.74 9.22 -1.41
N THR A 134 -14.04 10.24 -1.92
CA THR A 134 -13.72 10.40 -3.33
C THR A 134 -12.21 10.22 -3.54
N TYR A 135 -11.84 9.46 -4.56
CA TYR A 135 -10.45 9.14 -4.90
C TYR A 135 -10.16 9.50 -6.36
N LEU A 136 -8.90 9.80 -6.67
CA LEU A 136 -8.47 9.91 -8.07
C LEU A 136 -8.45 8.51 -8.70
N ASP A 137 -7.53 7.66 -8.24
CA ASP A 137 -7.48 6.23 -8.50
C ASP A 137 -7.52 5.48 -7.16
N ALA A 138 -7.93 4.22 -7.15
CA ALA A 138 -7.98 3.43 -5.93
C ALA A 138 -7.66 1.95 -6.18
N VAL A 139 -6.93 1.33 -5.24
CA VAL A 139 -6.64 -0.11 -5.25
C VAL A 139 -7.20 -0.76 -3.99
N VAL A 140 -8.09 -1.73 -4.15
CA VAL A 140 -8.59 -2.60 -3.07
C VAL A 140 -7.65 -3.79 -2.94
N ASN A 141 -6.78 -3.78 -1.94
CA ASN A 141 -5.71 -4.80 -1.80
C ASN A 141 -5.94 -5.78 -0.65
N THR A 142 -6.85 -5.45 0.25
CA THR A 142 -7.40 -6.36 1.27
C THR A 142 -8.92 -6.28 1.21
N GLN A 143 -9.63 -7.27 1.77
CA GLN A 143 -11.08 -7.27 1.75
C GLN A 143 -11.66 -5.95 2.30
N LEU A 144 -12.55 -5.32 1.54
CA LEU A 144 -13.25 -4.08 1.93
C LEU A 144 -14.66 -4.43 2.44
N THR A 145 -15.10 -3.81 3.53
CA THR A 145 -16.41 -4.07 4.14
C THR A 145 -17.05 -2.79 4.70
N CYS A 146 -18.28 -2.87 5.20
CA CYS A 146 -18.95 -1.80 5.94
C CYS A 146 -19.16 -2.17 7.41
N GLN A 147 -19.52 -1.19 8.22
CA GLN A 147 -20.08 -1.48 9.54
C GLN A 147 -21.40 -2.25 9.34
N PRO A 148 -21.63 -3.41 9.99
CA PRO A 148 -22.93 -4.07 9.97
C PRO A 148 -24.05 -3.13 10.45
N TRP A 149 -25.25 -3.30 9.91
CA TRP A 149 -26.39 -2.48 10.30
C TRP A 149 -26.70 -2.61 11.80
N ASP A 150 -26.77 -1.47 12.48
CA ASP A 150 -27.26 -1.34 13.84
C ASP A 150 -28.56 -0.54 13.84
N SER A 151 -29.65 -1.25 14.12
CA SER A 151 -31.01 -0.72 14.14
C SER A 151 -31.25 0.32 15.24
N ALA A 152 -30.59 0.19 16.39
CA ALA A 152 -30.73 1.09 17.53
C ALA A 152 -29.94 2.39 17.30
N ALA A 153 -28.71 2.25 16.81
CA ALA A 153 -27.87 3.39 16.45
C ALA A 153 -28.26 4.07 15.12
N VAL A 154 -29.03 3.39 14.26
CA VAL A 154 -29.40 3.85 12.91
C VAL A 154 -28.14 4.12 12.06
N ARG A 155 -27.19 3.18 12.07
CA ARG A 155 -25.89 3.30 11.39
C ARG A 155 -25.49 2.00 10.73
N GLY A 156 -24.72 2.08 9.64
CA GLY A 156 -24.10 0.93 8.99
C GLY A 156 -24.91 0.36 7.81
N GLY A 157 -24.54 -0.84 7.39
CA GLY A 157 -25.16 -1.60 6.30
C GLY A 157 -24.90 -1.07 4.89
N VAL A 158 -24.09 -0.02 4.74
CA VAL A 158 -23.83 0.63 3.45
C VAL A 158 -22.33 0.91 3.27
N LEU A 159 -21.77 0.46 2.15
CA LEU A 159 -20.44 0.80 1.67
C LEU A 159 -20.58 1.69 0.44
N VAL A 160 -20.05 2.92 0.48
CA VAL A 160 -20.16 3.87 -0.63
C VAL A 160 -18.86 4.65 -0.84
N PHE A 161 -18.34 4.65 -2.06
CA PHE A 161 -17.18 5.45 -2.42
C PHE A 161 -17.13 5.72 -3.93
N MET A 162 -16.32 6.70 -4.29
CA MET A 162 -16.25 7.21 -5.66
C MET A 162 -14.79 7.28 -6.09
N VAL A 163 -14.49 6.81 -7.29
CA VAL A 163 -13.17 6.81 -7.91
C VAL A 163 -13.28 7.54 -9.24
N LYS A 164 -12.47 8.58 -9.44
CA LYS A 164 -12.61 9.45 -10.62
C LYS A 164 -11.96 8.84 -11.87
N GLY A 165 -10.93 8.03 -11.68
CA GLY A 165 -10.19 7.29 -12.71
C GLY A 165 -10.42 5.78 -12.58
N VAL A 166 -9.36 5.05 -12.23
CA VAL A 166 -9.33 3.59 -12.23
C VAL A 166 -9.53 3.01 -10.83
N LEU A 167 -10.53 2.13 -10.69
CA LEU A 167 -10.69 1.25 -9.54
C LEU A 167 -10.12 -0.13 -9.85
N THR A 168 -9.08 -0.54 -9.12
CA THR A 168 -8.49 -1.87 -9.24
C THR A 168 -8.83 -2.75 -8.05
N LEU A 169 -9.39 -3.93 -8.30
CA LEU A 169 -9.68 -4.93 -7.28
C LEU A 169 -8.59 -6.01 -7.26
N ASN A 170 -7.74 -5.99 -6.23
CA ASN A 170 -6.82 -7.09 -5.92
C ASN A 170 -7.38 -8.02 -4.83
N ALA A 171 -8.39 -7.56 -4.09
CA ALA A 171 -9.15 -8.31 -3.10
C ALA A 171 -10.66 -8.04 -3.27
N ASP A 172 -11.48 -8.85 -2.59
CA ASP A 172 -12.93 -8.80 -2.69
C ASP A 172 -13.55 -7.65 -1.89
N ILE A 173 -14.73 -7.21 -2.31
CA ILE A 173 -15.59 -6.32 -1.52
C ILE A 173 -16.70 -7.19 -0.94
N ASN A 174 -16.82 -7.25 0.38
CA ASN A 174 -17.68 -8.19 1.07
C ASN A 174 -18.53 -7.49 2.14
N VAL A 175 -19.84 -7.42 1.91
CA VAL A 175 -20.85 -6.93 2.86
C VAL A 175 -21.94 -7.97 3.11
N ILE A 176 -21.58 -9.26 3.05
CA ILE A 176 -22.49 -10.37 3.38
C ILE A 176 -23.00 -10.20 4.80
N GLY A 177 -24.31 -10.42 5.02
CA GLY A 177 -24.91 -10.39 6.36
C GLY A 177 -24.85 -9.04 7.08
N SER A 178 -24.47 -7.97 6.37
CA SER A 178 -24.30 -6.63 6.96
C SER A 178 -25.56 -5.76 6.91
N GLY A 179 -26.67 -6.30 6.37
CA GLY A 179 -27.99 -5.67 6.25
C GLY A 179 -28.87 -5.89 7.48
N PHE A 180 -30.20 -5.89 7.31
CA PHE A 180 -31.14 -6.00 8.43
C PHE A 180 -30.91 -7.25 9.27
N SER A 181 -31.00 -7.10 10.59
CA SER A 181 -30.71 -8.19 11.53
C SER A 181 -31.73 -9.31 11.40
N GLY A 182 -31.28 -10.56 11.48
CA GLY A 182 -32.17 -11.70 11.60
C GLY A 182 -32.88 -11.75 12.96
N GLY A 183 -33.93 -12.54 13.06
CA GLY A 183 -34.65 -12.77 14.30
C GLY A 183 -33.71 -13.34 15.37
N MET A 184 -33.76 -12.78 16.58
CA MET A 184 -33.01 -13.31 17.70
C MET A 184 -33.65 -14.58 18.25
N VAL A 185 -32.85 -15.45 18.86
CA VAL A 185 -33.34 -16.68 19.49
C VAL A 185 -34.30 -16.35 20.64
N SER A 186 -35.38 -17.11 20.79
CA SER A 186 -36.32 -16.94 21.90
C SER A 186 -36.89 -18.25 22.41
N GLN A 187 -37.15 -18.31 23.71
CA GLN A 187 -37.81 -19.45 24.32
C GLN A 187 -39.29 -19.50 23.91
N GLY A 188 -39.79 -20.70 23.63
CA GLY A 188 -41.18 -20.95 23.28
C GLY A 188 -41.85 -21.97 24.20
N SER A 189 -43.18 -22.06 24.12
CA SER A 189 -44.00 -22.97 24.94
C SER A 189 -43.84 -24.46 24.57
N GLY A 190 -43.34 -24.77 23.36
CA GLY A 190 -43.25 -26.14 22.86
C GLY A 190 -44.61 -26.82 22.71
N LEU A 191 -45.68 -26.05 22.50
CA LEU A 191 -47.02 -26.55 22.24
C LEU A 191 -47.31 -26.53 20.74
N CYS A 192 -48.01 -27.54 20.24
CA CYS A 192 -48.43 -27.59 18.84
C CYS A 192 -49.47 -26.50 18.55
N GLN A 193 -49.41 -25.85 17.38
CA GLN A 193 -50.34 -24.78 17.02
C GLN A 193 -51.82 -25.21 17.09
N ASN A 194 -52.14 -26.47 16.79
CA ASN A 194 -53.51 -26.99 16.85
C ASN A 194 -54.04 -27.22 18.27
N SER A 195 -53.17 -27.14 19.29
CA SER A 195 -53.56 -27.34 20.69
C SER A 195 -54.04 -26.05 21.37
N ASP A 196 -53.78 -24.89 20.76
CA ASP A 196 -54.16 -23.58 21.29
C ASP A 196 -54.30 -22.55 20.14
N ASP A 197 -55.51 -22.03 19.94
CA ASP A 197 -55.81 -21.03 18.91
C ASP A 197 -54.96 -19.76 19.04
N THR A 198 -54.47 -19.43 20.25
CA THR A 198 -53.60 -18.28 20.48
C THR A 198 -52.19 -18.46 19.93
N LEU A 199 -51.79 -19.67 19.53
CA LEU A 199 -50.49 -19.95 18.88
C LEU A 199 -50.54 -19.80 17.35
N THR A 200 -51.74 -19.57 16.79
CA THR A 200 -51.95 -19.42 15.34
C THR A 200 -51.77 -17.99 14.85
N TRP A 201 -51.60 -17.02 15.74
CA TRP A 201 -51.54 -15.60 15.38
C TRP A 201 -50.27 -15.25 14.58
N GLU A 202 -50.43 -14.27 13.70
CA GLU A 202 -49.40 -13.74 12.82
C GLU A 202 -48.41 -12.84 13.56
N SER A 203 -48.84 -12.13 14.60
CA SER A 203 -47.99 -11.21 15.35
C SER A 203 -48.25 -11.23 16.85
N TYR A 204 -47.17 -11.13 17.63
CA TYR A 204 -47.18 -11.07 19.09
C TYR A 204 -46.21 -10.01 19.60
N SER A 205 -46.46 -9.57 20.84
CA SER A 205 -45.47 -8.78 21.58
C SER A 205 -44.24 -9.62 21.93
N ILE A 206 -43.12 -8.95 22.17
CA ILE A 206 -41.85 -9.62 22.55
C ILE A 206 -41.97 -10.48 23.83
N TRP A 207 -42.95 -10.18 24.68
CA TRP A 207 -43.21 -10.90 25.94
C TRP A 207 -43.92 -12.24 25.75
N SER A 208 -44.42 -12.52 24.53
CA SER A 208 -45.06 -13.79 24.22
C SER A 208 -44.03 -14.91 24.07
N HIS A 209 -44.37 -16.10 24.58
CA HIS A 209 -43.62 -17.35 24.39
C HIS A 209 -44.24 -18.21 23.25
N ALA A 210 -45.19 -17.68 22.49
CA ALA A 210 -45.88 -18.42 21.44
C ALA A 210 -45.03 -18.65 20.18
N SER A 211 -43.99 -17.84 19.97
CA SER A 211 -43.29 -17.77 18.69
C SER A 211 -41.91 -17.15 18.75
N GLY A 212 -41.16 -17.36 17.67
CA GLY A 212 -39.84 -16.81 17.42
C GLY A 212 -39.89 -15.34 17.04
N TYR A 213 -38.76 -14.66 17.16
CA TYR A 213 -38.63 -13.30 16.64
C TYR A 213 -38.66 -13.30 15.11
N LYS A 214 -39.38 -12.33 14.56
CA LYS A 214 -39.34 -11.97 13.15
C LYS A 214 -37.99 -11.35 12.81
N GLY A 215 -37.53 -11.52 11.58
CA GLY A 215 -36.42 -10.78 11.04
C GLY A 215 -36.74 -9.28 10.93
N GLU A 216 -35.72 -8.44 11.01
CA GLU A 216 -35.87 -7.02 10.72
C GLU A 216 -36.07 -6.81 9.21
N GLY A 217 -36.86 -5.80 8.86
CA GLY A 217 -37.12 -5.40 7.48
C GLY A 217 -37.56 -3.95 7.38
N LEU A 218 -38.18 -3.60 6.25
CA LEU A 218 -38.62 -2.22 5.99
C LEU A 218 -39.80 -1.76 6.88
N GLY A 219 -40.55 -2.72 7.43
CA GLY A 219 -41.68 -2.46 8.32
C GLY A 219 -41.22 -1.90 9.66
N ILE A 220 -41.79 -0.75 10.06
CA ILE A 220 -41.49 -0.14 11.37
C ILE A 220 -42.73 0.16 12.20
N ARG A 221 -43.90 0.25 11.55
CA ARG A 221 -45.18 0.57 12.18
C ARG A 221 -46.33 -0.20 11.54
N THR A 222 -47.44 -0.31 12.27
CA THR A 222 -48.71 -0.82 11.75
C THR A 222 -49.40 0.22 10.85
N ALA A 223 -50.45 -0.21 10.15
CA ALA A 223 -51.35 0.68 9.40
C ALA A 223 -51.99 1.77 10.28
N THR A 224 -52.23 1.45 11.56
CA THR A 224 -52.76 2.34 12.60
C THR A 224 -51.67 3.12 13.36
N ASP A 225 -50.45 3.13 12.83
CA ASP A 225 -49.28 3.87 13.33
C ASP A 225 -48.70 3.41 14.67
N GLN A 226 -49.05 2.20 15.13
CA GLN A 226 -48.43 1.58 16.30
C GLN A 226 -47.02 1.08 15.96
N PRO A 227 -46.01 1.24 16.84
CA PRO A 227 -44.66 0.75 16.58
C PRO A 227 -44.62 -0.79 16.62
N LEU A 228 -43.87 -1.40 15.69
CA LEU A 228 -43.74 -2.87 15.68
C LEU A 228 -42.97 -3.38 16.89
N TYR A 229 -41.89 -2.70 17.30
CA TYR A 229 -41.22 -2.98 18.57
C TYR A 229 -41.85 -2.14 19.69
N PRO A 230 -42.25 -2.74 20.84
CA PRO A 230 -42.15 -4.16 21.20
C PRO A 230 -43.41 -5.00 20.88
N ALA A 231 -44.43 -4.42 20.25
CA ALA A 231 -45.79 -4.98 20.22
C ALA A 231 -46.05 -6.13 19.21
N PHE A 232 -45.26 -6.25 18.14
CA PHE A 232 -45.53 -7.12 16.99
C PHE A 232 -44.26 -7.79 16.40
N MET A 233 -43.18 -7.89 17.18
CA MET A 233 -41.88 -8.40 16.70
C MET A 233 -41.71 -9.91 16.76
N LYS A 234 -42.68 -10.65 17.31
CA LYS A 234 -42.70 -12.12 17.29
C LYS A 234 -43.89 -12.64 16.46
N GLY A 235 -43.82 -13.86 15.97
CA GLY A 235 -44.93 -14.52 15.24
C GLY A 235 -44.62 -14.84 13.79
N LYS A 236 -45.46 -15.67 13.17
CA LYS A 236 -45.27 -16.16 11.80
C LYS A 236 -45.45 -15.12 10.69
N GLY A 237 -46.12 -14.00 10.93
CA GLY A 237 -46.26 -12.94 9.95
C GLY A 237 -44.92 -12.25 9.63
N ALA A 238 -44.78 -11.67 8.45
CA ALA A 238 -43.53 -11.01 8.05
C ALA A 238 -43.48 -9.54 8.53
N ASN A 239 -42.27 -8.97 8.63
CA ASN A 239 -42.07 -7.53 8.85
C ASN A 239 -41.82 -6.81 7.52
N MET A 240 -42.77 -6.94 6.59
CA MET A 240 -42.57 -6.64 5.17
C MET A 240 -41.45 -7.52 4.57
N THR A 241 -40.21 -7.02 4.58
CA THR A 241 -39.07 -7.75 4.00
C THR A 241 -38.37 -8.68 4.98
N GLY A 242 -38.60 -8.52 6.28
CA GLY A 242 -38.10 -9.45 7.29
C GLY A 242 -38.97 -10.71 7.36
N GLY A 243 -38.33 -11.88 7.39
CA GLY A 243 -39.04 -13.16 7.49
C GLY A 243 -39.77 -13.33 8.83
N GLY A 244 -40.89 -14.05 8.82
CA GLY A 244 -41.65 -14.36 10.03
C GLY A 244 -40.93 -15.35 10.95
N GLY A 245 -41.18 -15.26 12.26
CA GLY A 245 -40.66 -16.22 13.23
C GLY A 245 -41.39 -17.57 13.17
N GLY A 246 -40.76 -18.64 13.63
CA GLY A 246 -41.42 -19.94 13.79
C GLY A 246 -42.47 -19.89 14.90
N ASN A 247 -43.66 -20.44 14.66
CA ASN A 247 -44.74 -20.58 15.65
C ASN A 247 -44.88 -22.03 16.14
N GLY A 248 -45.35 -22.20 17.38
CA GLY A 248 -45.72 -23.50 17.96
C GLY A 248 -44.54 -24.43 18.25
N HIS A 249 -44.72 -25.73 18.00
CA HIS A 249 -43.77 -26.79 18.32
C HIS A 249 -42.62 -26.84 17.31
N PHE A 250 -41.69 -25.88 17.46
CA PHE A 250 -40.38 -25.84 16.80
C PHE A 250 -40.40 -25.78 15.27
N SER A 251 -41.35 -25.04 14.69
CA SER A 251 -41.37 -24.79 13.24
C SER A 251 -40.20 -23.90 12.77
N GLY A 252 -39.89 -23.96 11.47
CA GLY A 252 -38.81 -23.20 10.86
C GLY A 252 -39.12 -21.70 10.75
N GLY A 253 -38.07 -20.87 10.83
CA GLY A 253 -38.18 -19.45 10.54
C GLY A 253 -38.28 -19.16 9.04
N GLY A 254 -39.06 -18.15 8.66
CA GLY A 254 -39.20 -17.71 7.27
C GLY A 254 -37.95 -16.99 6.75
N GLY A 255 -37.66 -17.14 5.47
CA GLY A 255 -36.56 -16.45 4.81
C GLY A 255 -36.84 -14.96 4.62
N GLY A 256 -35.81 -14.12 4.78
CA GLY A 256 -35.90 -12.69 4.48
C GLY A 256 -36.08 -12.43 2.98
N SER A 257 -36.47 -11.22 2.60
CA SER A 257 -36.65 -10.83 1.20
C SER A 257 -36.02 -9.47 0.85
N ASN A 258 -35.90 -9.26 -0.45
CA ASN A 258 -35.60 -7.96 -1.05
C ASN A 258 -36.37 -7.88 -2.38
N TYR A 259 -35.69 -7.81 -3.53
CA TYR A 259 -36.32 -7.93 -4.84
C TYR A 259 -36.82 -9.35 -5.12
N GLY A 260 -36.11 -10.36 -4.64
CA GLY A 260 -36.57 -11.73 -4.57
C GLY A 260 -37.40 -11.94 -3.33
N ARG A 261 -38.47 -12.74 -3.45
CA ARG A 261 -39.28 -13.16 -2.31
C ARG A 261 -38.52 -14.22 -1.51
N GLY A 262 -38.59 -14.18 -0.18
CA GLY A 262 -38.08 -15.28 0.65
C GLY A 262 -38.96 -16.53 0.49
N SER A 263 -38.59 -17.60 1.19
CA SER A 263 -39.46 -18.77 1.31
C SER A 263 -40.01 -18.96 2.72
N VAL A 264 -41.06 -19.77 2.83
CA VAL A 264 -41.73 -20.10 4.10
C VAL A 264 -40.83 -21.07 4.87
N GLY A 265 -40.74 -20.90 6.19
CA GLY A 265 -40.11 -21.89 7.07
C GLY A 265 -40.93 -23.17 7.13
N ASP A 266 -40.26 -24.31 7.27
CA ASP A 266 -40.95 -25.60 7.34
C ASP A 266 -41.88 -25.68 8.55
N GLN A 267 -42.79 -26.64 8.46
CA GLN A 267 -43.85 -26.89 9.43
C GLN A 267 -43.29 -27.36 10.79
N GLU A 268 -44.19 -27.49 11.76
CA GLU A 268 -43.90 -28.15 13.06
C GLU A 268 -43.48 -29.62 12.84
N ILE A 269 -43.09 -30.31 13.92
CA ILE A 269 -42.79 -31.74 13.91
C ILE A 269 -43.92 -32.57 13.27
N ALA A 270 -43.58 -33.77 12.79
CA ALA A 270 -44.43 -34.66 12.00
C ALA A 270 -45.90 -34.81 12.50
N PRO A 271 -46.86 -35.06 11.57
CA PRO A 271 -48.31 -35.04 11.85
C PRO A 271 -48.79 -35.94 12.99
N ASP A 272 -48.02 -36.97 13.34
CA ASP A 272 -48.30 -37.93 14.42
C ASP A 272 -48.16 -37.33 15.83
N VAL A 273 -47.44 -36.21 15.96
CA VAL A 273 -47.27 -35.48 17.23
C VAL A 273 -48.23 -34.29 17.35
N CYS A 274 -48.40 -33.50 16.27
CA CYS A 274 -49.18 -32.25 16.32
C CYS A 274 -50.55 -32.28 15.61
N GLY A 275 -50.97 -33.42 15.04
CA GLY A 275 -52.32 -33.65 14.54
C GLY A 275 -52.75 -32.83 13.31
N GLY A 276 -51.86 -32.00 12.74
CA GLY A 276 -52.10 -31.18 11.56
C GLY A 276 -50.87 -30.38 11.15
N LEU A 277 -50.76 -30.02 9.87
CA LEU A 277 -49.60 -29.38 9.28
C LEU A 277 -49.83 -27.88 9.08
N ASN A 278 -49.33 -27.05 10.01
CA ASN A 278 -49.32 -25.60 9.86
C ASN A 278 -47.95 -25.10 9.41
N PRO A 279 -47.88 -24.16 8.43
CA PRO A 279 -46.61 -23.60 7.98
C PRO A 279 -45.89 -22.87 9.12
N GLY A 280 -44.55 -22.87 9.05
CA GLY A 280 -43.72 -22.10 9.97
C GLY A 280 -43.78 -20.60 9.70
N GLY A 281 -42.66 -19.91 9.91
CA GLY A 281 -42.56 -18.48 9.63
C GLY A 281 -42.82 -18.15 8.16
N ARG A 282 -43.65 -17.14 7.89
CA ARG A 282 -43.93 -16.67 6.52
C ARG A 282 -42.72 -16.04 5.89
N GLU A 283 -42.68 -16.08 4.56
CA GLU A 283 -41.65 -15.43 3.78
C GLU A 283 -41.67 -13.90 3.91
N GLY A 284 -40.51 -13.27 3.78
CA GLY A 284 -40.46 -11.84 3.47
C GLY A 284 -41.12 -11.55 2.12
N PHE A 285 -41.89 -10.46 2.05
CA PHE A 285 -42.53 -9.98 0.83
C PHE A 285 -41.53 -9.30 -0.12
N SER A 286 -41.64 -9.58 -1.41
CA SER A 286 -40.79 -8.92 -2.42
C SER A 286 -41.19 -7.46 -2.61
N ILE A 287 -40.21 -6.56 -2.68
CA ILE A 287 -40.45 -5.14 -3.00
C ILE A 287 -40.82 -4.90 -4.46
N SER A 288 -40.52 -5.85 -5.35
CA SER A 288 -40.83 -5.74 -6.79
C SER A 288 -42.33 -5.62 -7.06
N SER A 289 -43.15 -6.15 -6.14
CA SER A 289 -44.62 -6.12 -6.20
C SER A 289 -45.22 -4.75 -5.89
N TYR A 290 -44.43 -3.78 -5.43
CA TYR A 290 -44.93 -2.49 -4.95
C TYR A 290 -44.28 -1.31 -5.70
N PRO A 291 -45.02 -0.57 -6.54
CA PRO A 291 -44.45 0.49 -7.40
C PRO A 291 -43.67 1.58 -6.65
N THR A 292 -44.11 1.95 -5.45
CA THR A 292 -43.48 2.96 -4.60
C THR A 292 -42.13 2.54 -4.05
N LEU A 293 -41.91 1.22 -3.87
CA LEU A 293 -40.67 0.65 -3.34
C LEU A 293 -39.77 0.12 -4.46
N ASN A 294 -40.33 -0.32 -5.59
CA ASN A 294 -39.61 -0.96 -6.69
C ASN A 294 -38.51 -0.07 -7.32
N THR A 295 -38.42 1.21 -6.97
CA THR A 295 -37.38 2.14 -7.45
C THR A 295 -36.32 2.50 -6.39
N GLY A 296 -36.37 1.88 -5.20
CA GLY A 296 -35.42 2.10 -4.12
C GLY A 296 -34.25 1.10 -4.12
N VAL A 297 -33.24 1.38 -3.31
CA VAL A 297 -32.10 0.52 -3.04
C VAL A 297 -32.17 0.15 -1.56
N PHE A 298 -32.14 -1.16 -1.26
CA PHE A 298 -32.39 -1.66 0.09
C PHE A 298 -31.36 -2.70 0.52
N MET A 299 -31.14 -2.76 1.84
CA MET A 299 -30.48 -3.90 2.47
C MET A 299 -31.41 -5.12 2.38
N GLY A 300 -30.83 -6.31 2.43
CA GLY A 300 -31.61 -7.54 2.54
C GLY A 300 -32.35 -7.57 3.88
N GLY A 301 -33.60 -8.06 3.87
CA GLY A 301 -34.33 -8.38 5.09
C GLY A 301 -33.69 -9.55 5.85
N GLY A 302 -33.75 -9.50 7.18
CA GLY A 302 -33.31 -10.61 8.02
C GLY A 302 -34.28 -11.80 7.94
N GLY A 303 -33.76 -13.02 8.09
CA GLY A 303 -34.59 -14.21 8.28
C GLY A 303 -35.21 -14.26 9.67
N GLY A 304 -36.32 -14.97 9.83
CA GLY A 304 -36.95 -15.18 11.14
C GLY A 304 -36.25 -16.27 11.96
N ALA A 305 -36.35 -16.19 13.28
CA ALA A 305 -35.87 -17.22 14.20
C ALA A 305 -36.95 -18.26 14.50
N SER A 306 -36.51 -19.44 14.92
CA SER A 306 -37.37 -20.43 15.57
C SER A 306 -37.36 -20.26 17.10
N VAL A 307 -38.08 -21.13 17.81
CA VAL A 307 -38.18 -21.18 19.28
C VAL A 307 -37.46 -22.39 19.87
N TYR A 308 -37.01 -22.27 21.13
CA TYR A 308 -36.41 -23.37 21.92
C TYR A 308 -37.14 -23.58 23.25
N LEU A 309 -37.01 -24.76 23.88
CA LEU A 309 -37.73 -25.09 25.12
C LEU A 309 -36.99 -24.76 26.43
N THR A 310 -35.77 -25.26 26.63
CA THR A 310 -35.07 -25.18 27.94
C THR A 310 -33.64 -24.63 27.86
N THR A 311 -32.91 -24.89 26.77
CA THR A 311 -31.57 -24.34 26.53
C THR A 311 -31.47 -23.78 25.11
N PRO A 312 -30.88 -22.56 24.93
CA PRO A 312 -30.75 -21.94 23.62
C PRO A 312 -29.78 -22.76 22.75
N SER A 313 -30.38 -23.61 21.92
CA SER A 313 -29.69 -24.51 20.99
C SER A 313 -30.24 -24.41 19.56
N VAL A 314 -31.14 -23.44 19.32
CA VAL A 314 -31.70 -23.06 18.02
C VAL A 314 -30.74 -22.17 17.22
N SER A 315 -30.88 -22.18 15.90
CA SER A 315 -30.25 -21.17 15.05
C SER A 315 -31.12 -19.90 14.97
N ALA A 316 -30.48 -18.75 15.21
CA ALA A 316 -31.07 -17.44 14.94
C ALA A 316 -31.40 -17.31 13.44
N GLY A 317 -32.32 -16.40 13.12
CA GLY A 317 -32.47 -15.97 11.73
C GLY A 317 -31.18 -15.30 11.25
N ALA A 318 -30.81 -15.50 9.98
CA ALA A 318 -29.60 -14.88 9.44
C ALA A 318 -29.85 -13.41 9.02
N CYS A 319 -28.81 -12.59 9.13
CA CYS A 319 -28.85 -11.20 8.70
C CYS A 319 -28.89 -11.08 7.17
N GLY A 320 -29.60 -10.08 6.66
CA GLY A 320 -29.62 -9.78 5.22
C GLY A 320 -28.30 -9.17 4.73
N GLY A 321 -28.12 -9.05 3.43
CA GLY A 321 -26.94 -8.45 2.81
C GLY A 321 -26.94 -6.92 2.87
N GLY A 322 -25.74 -6.32 2.90
CA GLY A 322 -25.57 -4.87 2.90
C GLY A 322 -25.78 -4.21 1.52
N ILE A 323 -25.45 -2.92 1.42
CA ILE A 323 -25.51 -2.15 0.19
C ILE A 323 -24.09 -1.75 -0.22
N VAL A 324 -23.74 -1.93 -1.49
CA VAL A 324 -22.49 -1.42 -2.10
C VAL A 324 -22.85 -0.41 -3.18
N ILE A 325 -22.33 0.81 -3.11
CA ILE A 325 -22.49 1.85 -4.13
C ILE A 325 -21.11 2.33 -4.57
N ILE A 326 -20.77 2.08 -5.83
CA ILE A 326 -19.48 2.45 -6.40
C ILE A 326 -19.70 3.28 -7.65
N HIS A 327 -19.01 4.41 -7.72
CA HIS A 327 -18.83 5.15 -8.97
C HIS A 327 -17.36 5.10 -9.37
N ALA A 328 -17.07 4.66 -10.60
CA ALA A 328 -15.73 4.64 -11.18
C ALA A 328 -15.79 5.01 -12.66
N ASP A 329 -14.76 5.62 -13.24
CA ASP A 329 -14.71 5.72 -14.71
C ASP A 329 -14.37 4.34 -15.30
N THR A 330 -13.31 3.72 -14.81
CA THR A 330 -12.86 2.40 -15.27
C THR A 330 -12.68 1.44 -14.10
N VAL A 331 -13.15 0.20 -14.26
CA VAL A 331 -12.98 -0.89 -13.29
C VAL A 331 -12.06 -1.96 -13.83
N VAL A 332 -11.07 -2.34 -13.04
CA VAL A 332 -10.20 -3.50 -13.23
C VAL A 332 -10.58 -4.52 -12.16
N GLY A 333 -11.51 -5.42 -12.50
CA GLY A 333 -12.13 -6.35 -11.56
C GLY A 333 -11.27 -7.57 -11.18
N ASN A 334 -10.33 -7.98 -12.04
CA ASN A 334 -9.41 -9.12 -11.83
C ASN A 334 -10.07 -10.42 -11.33
N GLY A 335 -11.34 -10.66 -11.71
CA GLY A 335 -12.10 -11.83 -11.24
C GLY A 335 -12.48 -11.81 -9.76
N ARG A 336 -12.27 -10.69 -9.05
CA ARG A 336 -12.69 -10.49 -7.66
C ARG A 336 -14.19 -10.27 -7.56
N ILE A 337 -14.75 -10.56 -6.38
CA ILE A 337 -16.19 -10.47 -6.13
C ILE A 337 -16.56 -9.19 -5.37
N ILE A 338 -17.66 -8.58 -5.76
CA ILE A 338 -18.41 -7.58 -5.00
C ILE A 338 -19.66 -8.29 -4.49
N ASN A 339 -19.62 -8.68 -3.22
CA ASN A 339 -20.58 -9.56 -2.59
C ASN A 339 -21.45 -8.81 -1.57
N ALA A 340 -22.74 -8.73 -1.86
CA ALA A 340 -23.78 -8.19 -0.99
C ALA A 340 -24.85 -9.23 -0.65
N SER A 341 -24.50 -10.51 -0.63
CA SER A 341 -25.44 -11.61 -0.39
C SER A 341 -25.94 -11.66 1.06
N GLY A 342 -27.08 -12.31 1.25
CA GLY A 342 -27.61 -12.61 2.58
C GLY A 342 -26.73 -13.62 3.31
N ALA A 343 -26.67 -13.55 4.63
CA ALA A 343 -25.99 -14.58 5.41
C ALA A 343 -26.80 -15.88 5.41
N THR A 344 -26.08 -16.99 5.44
CA THR A 344 -26.66 -18.32 5.66
C THR A 344 -27.01 -18.50 7.13
N ALA A 345 -28.19 -19.03 7.41
CA ALA A 345 -28.60 -19.40 8.75
C ALA A 345 -27.85 -20.65 9.21
N LEU A 346 -27.49 -20.67 10.50
CA LEU A 346 -26.78 -21.81 11.08
C LEU A 346 -27.70 -23.05 11.10
N ASN A 347 -27.10 -24.23 10.99
CA ASN A 347 -27.82 -25.48 11.14
C ASN A 347 -28.20 -25.71 12.59
N ASN A 348 -29.31 -26.40 12.82
CA ASN A 348 -29.79 -26.77 14.13
C ASN A 348 -29.64 -28.28 14.38
N THR A 349 -28.97 -28.63 15.47
CA THR A 349 -28.73 -30.02 15.90
C THR A 349 -29.49 -30.42 17.14
N ALA A 350 -30.27 -29.52 17.75
CA ALA A 350 -31.04 -29.79 18.96
C ALA A 350 -32.43 -30.37 18.68
N ALA A 351 -32.88 -31.28 19.55
CA ALA A 351 -34.13 -32.01 19.40
C ALA A 351 -35.38 -31.20 19.77
N ASN A 352 -35.25 -30.12 20.54
CA ASN A 352 -36.38 -29.32 21.06
C ASN A 352 -36.38 -27.90 20.46
N SER A 353 -36.21 -27.81 19.15
CA SER A 353 -35.71 -26.61 18.49
C SER A 353 -35.88 -26.68 16.96
N GLY A 354 -36.28 -25.57 16.33
CA GLY A 354 -36.36 -25.43 14.87
C GLY A 354 -35.18 -24.61 14.31
N ALA A 355 -35.05 -24.53 12.99
CA ALA A 355 -33.97 -23.76 12.36
C ALA A 355 -34.42 -22.37 11.88
N GLY A 356 -33.51 -21.40 11.94
CA GLY A 356 -33.71 -20.02 11.47
C GLY A 356 -33.70 -19.90 9.94
N GLY A 357 -34.41 -18.90 9.43
CA GLY A 357 -34.45 -18.58 8.01
C GLY A 357 -33.20 -17.84 7.51
N GLY A 358 -32.86 -18.02 6.24
CA GLY A 358 -31.77 -17.34 5.56
C GLY A 358 -32.05 -15.84 5.37
N GLY A 359 -30.99 -15.02 5.40
CA GLY A 359 -31.10 -13.59 5.13
C GLY A 359 -31.24 -13.32 3.64
N ALA A 360 -31.93 -12.25 3.24
CA ALA A 360 -32.01 -11.89 1.82
C ALA A 360 -30.74 -11.21 1.29
N GLY A 361 -30.55 -11.27 -0.02
CA GLY A 361 -29.55 -10.48 -0.73
C GLY A 361 -29.79 -8.98 -0.59
N GLY A 362 -28.71 -8.22 -0.47
CA GLY A 362 -28.68 -6.77 -0.37
C GLY A 362 -28.74 -6.09 -1.74
N SER A 363 -27.93 -5.04 -1.93
CA SER A 363 -27.89 -4.31 -3.21
C SER A 363 -26.47 -3.98 -3.65
N VAL A 364 -26.15 -4.19 -4.93
CA VAL A 364 -24.91 -3.74 -5.57
C VAL A 364 -25.23 -2.72 -6.67
N ILE A 365 -24.77 -1.50 -6.48
CA ILE A 365 -24.95 -0.38 -7.39
C ILE A 365 -23.58 -0.01 -7.96
N LEU A 366 -23.37 -0.29 -9.25
CA LEU A 366 -22.09 -0.06 -9.90
C LEU A 366 -22.24 0.86 -11.10
N SER A 367 -21.83 2.11 -10.91
CA SER A 367 -21.73 3.11 -11.96
C SER A 367 -20.32 3.10 -12.55
N SER A 368 -20.15 2.44 -13.69
CA SER A 368 -18.88 2.41 -14.44
C SER A 368 -19.08 2.72 -15.91
N ARG A 369 -18.07 3.30 -16.57
CA ARG A 369 -18.05 3.48 -18.02
C ARG A 369 -17.44 2.27 -18.73
N SER A 370 -16.30 1.80 -18.25
CA SER A 370 -15.54 0.73 -18.87
C SER A 370 -15.04 -0.30 -17.87
N TYR A 371 -14.88 -1.52 -18.36
CA TYR A 371 -14.30 -2.62 -17.62
C TYR A 371 -13.07 -3.08 -18.41
N VAL A 372 -11.88 -2.96 -17.82
CA VAL A 372 -10.69 -3.65 -18.35
C VAL A 372 -10.84 -5.14 -18.09
N SER A 373 -11.33 -5.49 -16.90
CA SER A 373 -11.83 -6.81 -16.54
C SER A 373 -13.06 -6.64 -15.65
N ALA A 374 -14.10 -7.43 -15.86
CA ALA A 374 -15.32 -7.32 -15.06
C ALA A 374 -15.14 -8.08 -13.71
N PRO A 375 -15.59 -7.51 -12.58
CA PRO A 375 -15.71 -8.28 -11.34
C PRO A 375 -16.89 -9.26 -11.40
N VAL A 376 -16.99 -10.13 -10.41
CA VAL A 376 -18.23 -10.88 -10.15
C VAL A 376 -19.10 -10.02 -9.22
N LEU A 377 -20.38 -9.84 -9.56
CA LEU A 377 -21.34 -9.17 -8.69
C LEU A 377 -22.29 -10.23 -8.12
N SER A 378 -22.49 -10.24 -6.80
CA SER A 378 -23.40 -11.18 -6.14
C SER A 378 -24.24 -10.44 -5.12
N ALA A 379 -25.55 -10.64 -5.20
CA ALA A 379 -26.53 -10.23 -4.20
C ALA A 379 -27.54 -11.38 -4.03
N ASP A 380 -27.02 -12.58 -3.78
CA ASP A 380 -27.80 -13.80 -3.64
C ASP A 380 -28.46 -13.88 -2.25
N GLY A 381 -29.55 -14.63 -2.14
CA GLY A 381 -30.14 -14.97 -0.85
C GLY A 381 -29.27 -15.97 -0.07
N GLY A 382 -29.29 -15.86 1.25
CA GLY A 382 -28.64 -16.81 2.14
C GLY A 382 -29.45 -18.10 2.31
N LYS A 383 -28.76 -19.22 2.53
CA LYS A 383 -29.41 -20.52 2.75
C LYS A 383 -30.11 -20.56 4.13
N GLY A 384 -31.28 -21.19 4.22
CA GLY A 384 -31.97 -21.49 5.48
C GLY A 384 -31.29 -22.59 6.29
N GLY A 385 -31.42 -22.59 7.61
CA GLY A 385 -30.72 -23.56 8.46
C GLY A 385 -31.28 -24.97 8.29
N ASP A 386 -30.40 -25.97 8.18
CA ASP A 386 -30.80 -27.38 8.16
C ASP A 386 -31.25 -27.84 9.56
N ASN A 387 -32.14 -28.84 9.63
CA ASN A 387 -32.59 -29.42 10.90
C ASN A 387 -32.48 -30.95 10.87
N VAL A 388 -31.84 -31.54 11.89
CA VAL A 388 -31.55 -32.98 11.95
C VAL A 388 -32.50 -33.81 12.81
N ASN A 389 -33.48 -33.21 13.50
CA ASN A 389 -34.33 -33.91 14.51
C ASN A 389 -35.85 -33.85 14.24
N GLN A 390 -36.29 -33.95 12.99
CA GLN A 390 -37.72 -33.94 12.58
C GLN A 390 -38.51 -32.64 12.87
N ASN A 391 -37.84 -31.56 13.31
CA ASN A 391 -38.43 -30.23 13.48
C ASN A 391 -38.20 -29.37 12.22
N GLY A 392 -38.92 -28.26 12.08
CA GLY A 392 -38.88 -27.43 10.88
C GLY A 392 -37.48 -26.89 10.54
N ALA A 393 -37.10 -27.02 9.27
CA ALA A 393 -35.95 -26.35 8.65
C ALA A 393 -36.29 -24.91 8.21
N GLY A 394 -35.25 -24.06 8.12
CA GLY A 394 -35.39 -22.65 7.80
C GLY A 394 -35.71 -22.40 6.33
N GLY A 395 -36.49 -21.35 6.05
CA GLY A 395 -36.72 -20.89 4.68
C GLY A 395 -35.48 -20.21 4.07
N GLY A 396 -35.26 -20.36 2.76
CA GLY A 396 -34.23 -19.66 2.00
C GLY A 396 -34.52 -18.17 1.80
N GLY A 397 -33.49 -17.33 1.86
CA GLY A 397 -33.62 -15.89 1.65
C GLY A 397 -33.85 -15.52 0.18
N GLY A 398 -34.58 -14.43 -0.09
CA GLY A 398 -34.77 -13.92 -1.45
C GLY A 398 -33.53 -13.20 -2.01
N GLY A 399 -33.36 -13.22 -3.33
CA GLY A 399 -32.28 -12.48 -4.01
C GLY A 399 -32.42 -10.95 -3.93
N GLY A 400 -31.31 -10.25 -4.11
CA GLY A 400 -31.16 -8.80 -3.96
C GLY A 400 -31.28 -8.00 -5.26
N LEU A 401 -30.66 -6.82 -5.29
CA LEU A 401 -30.59 -5.95 -6.47
C LEU A 401 -29.16 -5.84 -6.99
N ILE A 402 -28.99 -5.95 -8.30
CA ILE A 402 -27.79 -5.45 -8.99
C ILE A 402 -28.22 -4.37 -9.97
N TRP A 403 -27.64 -3.17 -9.88
CA TRP A 403 -27.96 -2.06 -10.76
C TRP A 403 -26.70 -1.43 -11.36
N THR A 404 -26.57 -1.54 -12.67
CA THR A 404 -25.46 -0.98 -13.46
C THR A 404 -25.95 0.09 -14.43
N THR A 405 -25.03 0.92 -14.92
CA THR A 405 -25.28 2.00 -15.91
C THR A 405 -25.62 1.50 -17.31
N GLY A 406 -25.14 0.31 -17.66
CA GLY A 406 -25.35 -0.38 -18.93
C GLY A 406 -25.29 -1.90 -18.73
N PRO A 407 -25.49 -2.72 -19.78
CA PRO A 407 -25.37 -4.17 -19.69
C PRO A 407 -24.05 -4.57 -19.03
N PHE A 408 -24.13 -5.36 -17.95
CA PHE A 408 -22.94 -5.76 -17.21
C PHE A 408 -22.18 -6.85 -17.99
N PRO A 409 -20.88 -6.67 -18.29
CA PRO A 409 -20.14 -7.61 -19.13
C PRO A 409 -19.60 -8.84 -18.38
N GLY A 410 -19.70 -8.88 -17.06
CA GLY A 410 -19.27 -10.00 -16.22
C GLY A 410 -20.42 -10.84 -15.65
N THR A 411 -20.10 -11.68 -14.68
CA THR A 411 -21.11 -12.48 -13.95
C THR A 411 -21.82 -11.64 -12.90
N ALA A 412 -23.15 -11.60 -12.96
CA ALA A 412 -24.01 -10.98 -11.96
C ALA A 412 -25.04 -12.01 -11.46
N THR A 413 -25.03 -12.34 -10.17
CA THR A 413 -25.94 -13.31 -9.54
C THR A 413 -26.84 -12.62 -8.53
N VAL A 414 -28.14 -12.95 -8.60
CA VAL A 414 -29.18 -12.53 -7.65
C VAL A 414 -30.07 -13.72 -7.32
N GLU A 415 -29.51 -14.92 -7.22
CA GLU A 415 -30.26 -16.14 -6.96
C GLU A 415 -30.94 -16.11 -5.59
N GLY A 416 -32.03 -16.87 -5.47
CA GLY A 416 -32.62 -17.15 -4.16
C GLY A 416 -31.72 -18.08 -3.36
N GLY A 417 -31.67 -17.89 -2.05
CA GLY A 417 -31.00 -18.79 -1.13
C GLY A 417 -31.75 -20.11 -1.03
N GLN A 418 -31.00 -21.21 -0.87
CA GLN A 418 -31.59 -22.54 -0.74
C GLN A 418 -32.40 -22.67 0.56
N GLY A 419 -33.48 -23.44 0.54
CA GLY A 419 -34.15 -23.87 1.75
C GLY A 419 -33.23 -24.75 2.62
N GLY A 420 -33.45 -24.74 3.93
CA GLY A 420 -32.84 -25.71 4.83
C GLY A 420 -33.32 -27.12 4.54
N ILE A 421 -32.52 -28.12 4.88
CA ILE A 421 -32.85 -29.53 4.67
C ILE A 421 -33.43 -30.12 5.95
N HIS A 422 -34.56 -30.80 5.82
CA HIS A 422 -35.19 -31.56 6.90
C HIS A 422 -34.47 -32.89 7.14
N SER A 423 -34.62 -33.49 8.33
CA SER A 423 -33.92 -34.73 8.70
C SER A 423 -34.26 -35.95 7.83
N THR A 424 -35.36 -35.87 7.07
CA THR A 424 -35.78 -36.88 6.06
C THR A 424 -35.05 -36.73 4.72
N GLY A 425 -34.24 -35.68 4.56
CA GLY A 425 -33.51 -35.37 3.32
C GLY A 425 -34.29 -34.50 2.33
N ASP A 426 -35.53 -34.14 2.66
CA ASP A 426 -36.36 -33.25 1.83
C ASP A 426 -35.93 -31.79 2.04
N PRO A 427 -35.53 -31.06 0.97
CA PRO A 427 -35.20 -29.64 1.08
C PRO A 427 -36.47 -28.80 1.21
N ASN A 428 -36.45 -27.81 2.11
CA ASN A 428 -37.44 -26.74 2.13
C ASN A 428 -37.34 -25.91 0.84
N ARG A 429 -38.37 -25.11 0.57
CA ARG A 429 -38.47 -24.26 -0.62
C ARG A 429 -37.34 -23.22 -0.66
N ASP A 430 -36.75 -23.05 -1.83
CA ASP A 430 -35.78 -21.99 -2.08
C ASP A 430 -36.44 -20.61 -2.14
N GLY A 431 -35.66 -19.57 -1.82
CA GLY A 431 -36.03 -18.20 -2.12
C GLY A 431 -36.16 -17.97 -3.63
N LEU A 432 -36.81 -16.88 -4.02
CA LEU A 432 -36.86 -16.47 -5.42
C LEU A 432 -35.68 -15.56 -5.79
N PRO A 433 -35.24 -15.58 -7.05
CA PRO A 433 -34.24 -14.65 -7.55
C PRO A 433 -34.69 -13.18 -7.43
N GLY A 434 -33.70 -12.31 -7.29
CA GLY A 434 -33.81 -10.87 -7.25
C GLY A 434 -33.83 -10.23 -8.64
N LEU A 435 -33.29 -9.01 -8.75
CA LEU A 435 -33.38 -8.21 -9.97
C LEU A 435 -32.03 -7.66 -10.41
N VAL A 436 -31.77 -7.73 -11.72
CA VAL A 436 -30.64 -7.05 -12.38
C VAL A 436 -31.18 -5.94 -13.28
N ARG A 437 -30.65 -4.72 -13.13
CA ARG A 437 -30.99 -3.53 -13.93
C ARG A 437 -29.75 -2.92 -14.55
N ASN A 438 -29.89 -2.31 -15.72
CA ASN A 438 -28.78 -1.82 -16.52
C ASN A 438 -28.95 -0.37 -17.01
N ASN A 439 -29.78 0.42 -16.31
CA ASN A 439 -30.12 1.80 -16.66
C ASN A 439 -29.91 2.76 -15.48
N LEU A 440 -28.88 2.53 -14.67
CA LEU A 440 -28.58 3.33 -13.47
C LEU A 440 -28.30 4.79 -13.84
N ASN A 441 -29.06 5.71 -13.25
CA ASN A 441 -28.68 7.12 -13.12
C ASN A 441 -28.39 7.42 -11.66
N LEU A 442 -27.14 7.78 -11.34
CA LEU A 442 -26.71 8.00 -9.97
C LEU A 442 -27.27 9.35 -9.46
N PRO A 443 -27.95 9.40 -8.30
CA PRO A 443 -28.62 10.61 -7.81
C PRO A 443 -27.61 11.59 -7.18
N LEU A 444 -26.78 12.23 -8.01
CA LEU A 444 -25.88 13.30 -7.60
C LEU A 444 -26.64 14.63 -7.58
N ASN A 445 -26.83 15.19 -6.40
CA ASN A 445 -27.55 16.43 -6.21
C ASN A 445 -26.58 17.61 -6.16
N GLY A 446 -26.57 18.41 -7.23
CA GLY A 446 -25.93 19.71 -7.26
C GLY A 446 -24.48 19.75 -7.72
N PHE A 447 -23.94 18.62 -8.14
CA PHE A 447 -22.64 18.54 -8.81
C PHE A 447 -22.65 17.39 -9.82
N LEU A 448 -21.70 17.42 -10.74
CA LEU A 448 -21.44 16.34 -11.67
C LEU A 448 -20.01 15.83 -11.43
N PHE A 449 -19.62 14.76 -12.09
CA PHE A 449 -18.21 14.36 -12.12
C PHE A 449 -17.45 15.07 -13.23
N ASN A 450 -17.12 16.35 -13.00
CA ASN A 450 -16.39 17.18 -13.96
C ASN A 450 -14.96 17.48 -13.51
N GLU A 451 -14.01 16.62 -13.84
CA GLU A 451 -12.59 16.82 -13.53
C GLU A 451 -11.76 16.85 -14.81
N ILE A 452 -10.64 17.57 -14.76
CA ILE A 452 -9.74 17.74 -15.90
C ILE A 452 -8.27 17.56 -15.48
N TYR A 453 -7.45 17.09 -16.41
CA TYR A 453 -6.03 16.80 -16.22
C TYR A 453 -5.24 17.10 -17.50
N VAL A 454 -3.93 17.26 -17.37
CA VAL A 454 -3.02 17.25 -18.52
C VAL A 454 -2.86 15.83 -19.04
N ALA A 455 -3.04 15.63 -20.35
CA ALA A 455 -3.18 14.31 -20.96
C ALA A 455 -1.98 13.37 -20.72
N TYR A 456 -0.75 13.90 -20.76
CA TYR A 456 0.46 13.11 -20.59
C TYR A 456 0.82 12.87 -19.12
N SER A 457 0.79 13.92 -18.29
CA SER A 457 1.23 13.83 -16.89
C SER A 457 0.12 13.37 -15.93
N GLN A 458 -1.15 13.36 -16.36
CA GLN A 458 -2.33 13.09 -15.54
C GLN A 458 -2.40 13.95 -14.26
N THR A 459 -1.78 15.13 -14.28
CA THR A 459 -1.76 16.07 -13.15
C THR A 459 -2.56 17.32 -13.48
N ARG A 460 -2.77 18.17 -12.47
CA ARG A 460 -3.40 19.50 -12.61
C ARG A 460 -2.40 20.65 -12.63
N LEU A 461 -1.12 20.33 -12.76
CA LEU A 461 -0.03 21.30 -12.75
C LEU A 461 1.02 20.88 -13.78
N ASP A 462 1.28 21.75 -14.73
CA ASP A 462 2.36 21.54 -15.71
C ASP A 462 3.03 22.87 -16.04
N SER A 463 4.16 22.83 -16.74
CA SER A 463 4.90 24.02 -17.15
C SER A 463 5.35 23.99 -18.60
N ILE A 464 5.32 25.16 -19.24
CA ILE A 464 5.78 25.36 -20.62
C ILE A 464 6.70 26.58 -20.70
N CYS A 465 7.46 26.71 -21.79
CA CYS A 465 8.19 27.94 -22.06
C CYS A 465 7.26 28.99 -22.71
N GLU A 466 7.53 30.27 -22.45
CA GLU A 466 6.85 31.40 -23.09
C GLU A 466 6.82 31.24 -24.62
N GLY A 467 5.63 31.40 -25.20
CA GLY A 467 5.42 31.25 -26.64
C GLY A 467 5.19 29.81 -27.10
N MET A 468 5.12 28.83 -26.20
CA MET A 468 4.67 27.47 -26.51
C MET A 468 3.15 27.31 -26.35
N ILE A 469 2.58 26.32 -27.05
CA ILE A 469 1.18 25.93 -26.92
C ILE A 469 1.03 24.99 -25.71
N PRO A 470 0.06 25.22 -24.80
CA PRO A 470 -0.18 24.31 -23.68
C PRO A 470 -0.57 22.90 -24.13
N PRO A 471 -0.23 21.84 -23.36
CA PRO A 471 -0.54 20.46 -23.72
C PRO A 471 -2.05 20.16 -23.71
N LYS A 472 -2.44 19.09 -24.42
CA LYS A 472 -3.83 18.59 -24.44
C LYS A 472 -4.33 18.34 -23.02
N MET A 473 -5.57 18.73 -22.74
CA MET A 473 -6.30 18.41 -21.53
C MET A 473 -7.32 17.30 -21.80
N THR A 474 -7.36 16.34 -20.88
CA THR A 474 -8.39 15.31 -20.83
C THR A 474 -9.37 15.64 -19.73
N GLY A 475 -10.64 15.28 -19.94
CA GLY A 475 -11.66 15.46 -18.92
C GLY A 475 -12.43 14.17 -18.64
N THR A 476 -12.85 13.98 -17.38
CA THR A 476 -13.69 12.84 -16.98
C THR A 476 -15.04 12.91 -17.68
N ARG A 477 -15.74 11.78 -17.85
CA ARG A 477 -17.12 11.83 -18.31
C ARG A 477 -18.03 12.19 -17.14
N PRO A 478 -18.90 13.20 -17.26
CA PRO A 478 -19.82 13.54 -16.19
C PRO A 478 -20.75 12.37 -15.88
N ALA A 479 -21.06 12.21 -14.60
CA ALA A 479 -22.12 11.36 -14.10
C ALA A 479 -23.06 12.21 -13.22
N GLY A 480 -24.32 11.77 -13.10
CA GLY A 480 -25.37 12.50 -12.39
C GLY A 480 -26.20 13.44 -13.29
N GLY A 481 -27.17 14.14 -12.70
CA GLY A 481 -28.05 15.04 -13.45
C GLY A 481 -28.97 14.33 -14.45
N SER A 482 -29.26 15.00 -15.57
CA SER A 482 -30.16 14.50 -16.64
C SER A 482 -29.62 13.32 -17.45
N GLY A 483 -28.30 13.05 -17.38
CA GLY A 483 -27.61 12.08 -18.23
C GLY A 483 -27.23 12.59 -19.63
N THR A 484 -27.60 13.82 -20.01
CA THR A 484 -27.15 14.50 -21.23
C THR A 484 -26.31 15.72 -20.86
N TYR A 485 -25.13 15.88 -21.49
CA TYR A 485 -24.18 16.90 -21.10
C TYR A 485 -23.70 17.74 -22.28
N THR A 486 -23.57 19.04 -22.03
CA THR A 486 -22.87 19.98 -22.90
C THR A 486 -21.59 20.45 -22.22
N TYR A 487 -20.54 20.66 -23.00
CA TYR A 487 -19.22 21.03 -22.50
C TYR A 487 -18.85 22.42 -23.02
N GLN A 488 -18.29 23.24 -22.13
CA GLN A 488 -17.69 24.52 -22.47
C GLN A 488 -16.35 24.63 -21.75
N TRP A 489 -15.27 24.82 -22.50
CA TRP A 489 -13.95 25.06 -21.93
C TRP A 489 -13.71 26.55 -21.70
N GLN A 490 -13.04 26.87 -20.60
CA GLN A 490 -12.70 28.23 -20.21
C GLN A 490 -11.24 28.33 -19.83
N LYS A 491 -10.64 29.50 -20.09
CA LYS A 491 -9.32 29.87 -19.59
C LYS A 491 -9.37 31.12 -18.72
N SER A 492 -8.37 31.29 -17.86
CA SER A 492 -8.22 32.43 -16.95
C SER A 492 -6.74 32.73 -16.72
N TYR A 493 -6.39 34.00 -16.55
CA TYR A 493 -5.02 34.45 -16.22
C TYR A 493 -4.86 34.88 -14.75
N ASP A 494 -5.94 34.90 -13.97
CA ASP A 494 -5.97 35.32 -12.56
C ASP A 494 -6.67 34.29 -11.66
N ASN A 495 -7.17 33.18 -12.22
CA ASN A 495 -8.00 32.17 -11.58
C ASN A 495 -9.35 32.69 -11.02
N ILE A 496 -9.76 33.90 -11.41
CA ILE A 496 -10.99 34.57 -10.93
C ILE A 496 -11.89 34.91 -12.12
N THR A 497 -11.34 35.56 -13.15
CA THR A 497 -12.01 35.98 -14.36
C THR A 497 -11.83 34.92 -15.45
N TRP A 498 -12.93 34.39 -15.98
CA TRP A 498 -12.92 33.26 -16.92
C TRP A 498 -13.51 33.64 -18.26
N THR A 499 -12.85 33.25 -19.35
CA THR A 499 -13.30 33.46 -20.73
C THR A 499 -13.43 32.13 -21.47
N ASP A 500 -14.46 32.00 -22.29
CA ASP A 500 -14.69 30.81 -23.11
C ASP A 500 -13.62 30.63 -24.18
N VAL A 501 -13.21 29.37 -24.40
CA VAL A 501 -12.32 28.96 -25.48
C VAL A 501 -13.01 27.98 -26.43
N PRO A 502 -12.57 27.85 -27.69
CA PRO A 502 -13.21 26.95 -28.66
C PRO A 502 -13.09 25.48 -28.25
N GLY A 503 -14.17 24.86 -27.77
CA GLY A 503 -14.16 23.44 -27.41
C GLY A 503 -15.47 22.98 -26.79
N THR A 504 -16.17 22.07 -27.48
CA THR A 504 -17.44 21.45 -27.02
C THR A 504 -17.30 19.95 -26.75
N SER A 505 -16.07 19.43 -26.85
CA SER A 505 -15.74 18.03 -26.56
C SER A 505 -15.42 17.83 -25.08
N ILE A 506 -15.47 16.57 -24.66
CA ILE A 506 -15.03 16.11 -23.35
C ILE A 506 -13.57 16.46 -23.08
N ASP A 507 -12.72 16.41 -24.12
CA ASP A 507 -11.30 16.76 -24.11
C ASP A 507 -11.07 18.12 -24.80
N TYR A 508 -9.96 18.78 -24.47
CA TYR A 508 -9.58 20.04 -25.09
C TYR A 508 -8.12 20.05 -25.51
N THR A 509 -7.85 20.45 -26.75
CA THR A 509 -6.48 20.65 -27.26
C THR A 509 -6.28 22.14 -27.49
N PRO A 510 -5.51 22.83 -26.63
CA PRO A 510 -5.11 24.21 -26.87
C PRO A 510 -4.39 24.36 -28.22
N VAL A 511 -4.60 25.47 -28.92
CA VAL A 511 -3.98 25.77 -30.23
C VAL A 511 -3.27 27.12 -30.27
N ILE A 512 -3.35 27.88 -29.18
CA ILE A 512 -2.79 29.23 -29.07
C ILE A 512 -1.59 29.17 -28.13
N THR A 513 -0.53 29.90 -28.47
CA THR A 513 0.66 30.05 -27.62
C THR A 513 0.40 30.99 -26.45
N GLU A 514 1.03 30.75 -25.31
CA GLU A 514 0.78 31.54 -24.10
C GLU A 514 2.07 32.22 -23.60
N ALA A 515 1.93 33.46 -23.12
CA ALA A 515 3.04 34.28 -22.65
C ALA A 515 3.10 34.43 -21.12
N VAL A 516 2.01 34.10 -20.43
CA VAL A 516 1.88 34.20 -18.97
C VAL A 516 1.17 32.96 -18.43
N SER A 517 1.42 32.65 -17.16
CA SER A 517 0.77 31.51 -16.49
C SER A 517 -0.75 31.66 -16.52
N LEU A 518 -1.43 30.55 -16.72
CA LEU A 518 -2.88 30.52 -16.90
C LEU A 518 -3.49 29.26 -16.31
N TRP A 519 -4.81 29.29 -16.21
CA TRP A 519 -5.64 28.20 -15.74
C TRP A 519 -6.66 27.84 -16.81
N PHE A 520 -6.94 26.55 -16.91
CA PHE A 520 -8.05 26.03 -17.69
C PHE A 520 -9.05 25.36 -16.76
N ARG A 521 -10.34 25.48 -17.09
CA ARG A 521 -11.41 24.70 -16.47
C ARG A 521 -12.42 24.28 -17.52
N ARG A 522 -13.14 23.21 -17.24
CA ARG A 522 -14.28 22.78 -18.04
C ARG A 522 -15.56 23.08 -17.26
N VAL A 523 -16.56 23.57 -17.97
CA VAL A 523 -17.92 23.77 -17.47
C VAL A 523 -18.79 22.73 -18.14
N VAL A 524 -19.53 21.98 -17.34
CA VAL A 524 -20.48 20.97 -17.80
C VAL A 524 -21.87 21.42 -17.39
N ASN A 525 -22.78 21.42 -18.36
CA ASN A 525 -24.20 21.70 -18.12
C ASN A 525 -25.02 20.47 -18.53
N ASP A 526 -25.87 20.00 -17.61
CA ASP A 526 -26.75 18.84 -17.85
C ASP A 526 -28.06 19.21 -18.57
N GLY A 527 -28.31 20.48 -18.86
CA GLY A 527 -29.55 20.96 -19.48
C GLY A 527 -30.78 20.92 -18.55
N ALA A 528 -30.64 20.42 -17.32
CA ALA A 528 -31.67 20.37 -16.28
C ALA A 528 -31.37 21.31 -15.10
N GLY A 529 -30.42 22.24 -15.28
CA GLY A 529 -30.10 23.30 -14.32
C GLY A 529 -28.93 22.96 -13.38
N ILE A 530 -28.18 21.88 -13.62
CA ILE A 530 -26.89 21.63 -12.96
C ILE A 530 -25.77 22.16 -13.86
N ILE A 531 -25.03 23.14 -13.34
CA ILE A 531 -23.81 23.66 -13.97
C ILE A 531 -22.66 23.34 -13.05
N ASP A 532 -21.82 22.41 -13.46
CA ASP A 532 -20.67 21.97 -12.71
C ASP A 532 -19.38 22.50 -13.33
N ARG A 533 -18.47 23.01 -12.49
CA ARG A 533 -17.21 23.63 -12.91
C ARG A 533 -16.06 22.84 -12.33
N SER A 534 -15.19 22.34 -13.20
CA SER A 534 -14.04 21.56 -12.76
C SER A 534 -13.10 22.39 -11.90
N LEU A 535 -12.33 21.71 -11.04
CA LEU A 535 -11.13 22.32 -10.50
C LEU A 535 -10.19 22.68 -11.66
N PRO A 536 -9.49 23.82 -11.56
CA PRO A 536 -8.70 24.31 -12.67
C PRO A 536 -7.35 23.60 -12.79
N VAL A 537 -6.90 23.35 -14.02
CA VAL A 537 -5.53 22.93 -14.33
C VAL A 537 -4.68 24.18 -14.50
N ARG A 538 -3.58 24.29 -13.76
CA ARG A 538 -2.65 25.42 -13.85
C ARG A 538 -1.49 25.07 -14.79
N ILE A 539 -1.25 25.93 -15.77
CA ILE A 539 -0.08 25.89 -16.65
C ILE A 539 0.86 27.04 -16.29
N ILE A 540 2.04 26.70 -15.78
CA ILE A 540 3.09 27.67 -15.45
C ILE A 540 3.86 28.00 -16.72
N VAL A 541 3.80 29.25 -17.16
CA VAL A 541 4.61 29.73 -18.28
C VAL A 541 5.88 30.36 -17.73
N HIS A 542 7.02 29.74 -18.02
CA HIS A 542 8.33 30.31 -17.70
C HIS A 542 8.73 31.33 -18.78
N PRO A 543 9.20 32.54 -18.40
CA PRO A 543 9.72 33.52 -19.36
C PRO A 543 10.77 32.92 -20.29
N ARG A 544 10.78 33.29 -21.57
CA ARG A 544 11.79 32.82 -22.51
C ARG A 544 13.20 33.20 -22.03
N ILE A 545 14.17 32.34 -22.29
CA ILE A 545 15.57 32.67 -22.02
C ILE A 545 16.01 33.71 -23.07
N THR A 546 16.63 34.80 -22.61
CA THR A 546 17.19 35.85 -23.48
C THR A 546 18.61 36.17 -23.06
N GLY A 547 19.42 36.71 -23.97
CA GLY A 547 20.77 37.15 -23.65
C GLY A 547 21.81 36.02 -23.60
N ASN A 548 21.51 34.85 -24.19
CA ASN A 548 22.50 33.79 -24.41
C ASN A 548 23.44 34.14 -25.58
N LEU A 549 24.18 35.24 -25.44
CA LEU A 549 25.16 35.72 -26.41
C LEU A 549 26.56 35.36 -25.92
N VAL A 550 27.33 34.67 -26.75
CA VAL A 550 28.64 34.14 -26.39
C VAL A 550 29.67 34.47 -27.45
N GLY A 551 30.86 34.91 -27.03
CA GLY A 551 32.05 35.11 -27.87
C GLY A 551 31.88 35.94 -29.15
N SER A 552 32.96 36.14 -29.89
CA SER A 552 32.95 36.75 -31.22
C SER A 552 33.79 35.93 -32.20
N ASP A 553 33.44 35.96 -33.48
CA ASP A 553 34.24 35.28 -34.51
C ASP A 553 35.68 35.82 -34.53
N THR A 554 36.66 34.92 -34.56
CA THR A 554 38.08 35.26 -34.60
C THR A 554 38.75 34.60 -35.78
N THR A 555 39.76 35.25 -36.35
CA THR A 555 40.60 34.68 -37.42
C THR A 555 42.01 34.46 -36.91
N LEU A 556 42.43 33.20 -36.89
CA LEU A 556 43.74 32.77 -36.41
C LEU A 556 44.49 32.02 -37.52
N CYS A 557 45.81 32.06 -37.50
CA CYS A 557 46.67 31.13 -38.22
C CYS A 557 46.61 29.73 -37.57
N TYR A 558 46.89 28.70 -38.36
CA TYR A 558 46.91 27.30 -37.94
C TYR A 558 47.63 27.06 -36.60
N ASN A 559 47.00 26.27 -35.71
CA ASN A 559 47.55 25.79 -34.44
C ASN A 559 47.83 26.89 -33.39
N MET A 560 47.10 27.99 -33.44
CA MET A 560 47.04 28.97 -32.34
C MET A 560 45.85 28.69 -31.42
N ASN A 561 46.00 29.04 -30.14
CA ASN A 561 44.93 28.96 -29.15
C ASN A 561 43.91 30.09 -29.38
N PRO A 562 42.61 29.79 -29.46
CA PRO A 562 41.56 30.81 -29.41
C PRO A 562 41.50 31.48 -28.03
N ASP A 563 40.93 32.68 -27.98
CA ASP A 563 40.60 33.33 -26.72
C ASP A 563 39.42 32.60 -26.04
N GLU A 564 39.34 32.71 -24.70
CA GLU A 564 38.22 32.16 -23.91
C GLU A 564 36.87 32.72 -24.40
N LEU A 565 35.88 31.83 -24.55
CA LEU A 565 34.51 32.18 -24.91
C LEU A 565 33.67 32.44 -23.65
N TYR A 566 33.21 33.68 -23.48
CA TYR A 566 32.38 34.11 -22.35
C TYR A 566 31.12 34.84 -22.80
N SER A 567 30.20 35.10 -21.87
CA SER A 567 28.97 35.86 -22.15
C SER A 567 29.32 37.30 -22.54
N LEU A 568 28.86 37.77 -23.70
CA LEU A 568 29.14 39.14 -24.18
C LEU A 568 28.28 40.23 -23.52
N ASN A 569 27.39 39.83 -22.61
CA ASN A 569 26.46 40.70 -21.88
C ASN A 569 26.40 40.25 -20.41
N ALA A 570 25.40 40.73 -19.67
CA ALA A 570 25.18 40.33 -18.27
C ALA A 570 24.83 38.82 -18.08
N GLY A 571 24.80 38.02 -19.14
CA GLY A 571 24.46 36.60 -19.13
C GLY A 571 22.98 36.33 -19.46
N PRO A 572 22.57 35.04 -19.48
CA PRO A 572 21.18 34.66 -19.69
C PRO A 572 20.25 35.26 -18.63
N SER A 573 19.07 35.68 -19.06
CA SER A 573 17.98 36.16 -18.22
C SER A 573 16.65 35.52 -18.66
N GLY A 574 15.63 35.56 -17.81
CA GLY A 574 14.38 34.82 -18.03
C GLY A 574 14.38 33.44 -17.36
N GLY A 575 13.54 32.52 -17.84
CA GLY A 575 13.35 31.20 -17.23
C GLY A 575 12.92 31.30 -15.76
N THR A 576 13.51 30.46 -14.90
CA THR A 576 13.32 30.51 -13.43
C THR A 576 14.36 31.37 -12.72
N GLY A 577 15.32 31.96 -13.44
CA GLY A 577 16.48 32.65 -12.88
C GLY A 577 17.63 31.73 -12.45
N ILE A 578 17.45 30.41 -12.57
CA ILE A 578 18.50 29.39 -12.36
C ILE A 578 18.83 28.77 -13.72
N PHE A 579 20.11 28.79 -14.11
CA PHE A 579 20.56 28.39 -15.44
C PHE A 579 21.56 27.23 -15.37
N TYR A 580 21.39 26.27 -16.27
CA TYR A 580 22.33 25.17 -16.51
C TYR A 580 22.95 25.36 -17.90
N TYR A 581 24.26 25.16 -18.01
CA TYR A 581 25.02 25.43 -19.24
C TYR A 581 25.59 24.13 -19.81
N GLN A 582 25.62 24.05 -21.14
CA GLN A 582 26.35 23.02 -21.86
C GLN A 582 26.94 23.63 -23.14
N TRP A 583 28.26 23.52 -23.30
CA TRP A 583 28.95 23.88 -24.54
C TRP A 583 29.02 22.70 -25.50
N GLU A 584 28.73 22.96 -26.76
CA GLU A 584 28.87 21.98 -27.84
C GLU A 584 29.74 22.57 -28.96
N GLN A 585 30.42 21.68 -29.68
CA GLN A 585 31.28 21.99 -30.82
C GLN A 585 30.81 21.28 -32.08
N SER A 586 31.08 21.89 -33.23
CA SER A 586 30.76 21.35 -34.54
C SER A 586 31.82 21.74 -35.59
N PRO A 587 32.39 20.78 -36.34
CA PRO A 587 33.25 21.08 -37.48
C PRO A 587 32.51 21.63 -38.71
N ASP A 588 31.19 21.41 -38.81
CA ASP A 588 30.38 21.71 -40.00
C ASP A 588 29.18 22.64 -39.75
N ASN A 589 29.02 23.12 -38.51
CA ASN A 589 27.92 23.95 -38.03
C ASN A 589 26.53 23.30 -38.16
N SER A 590 26.46 21.97 -38.23
CA SER A 590 25.21 21.22 -38.43
C SER A 590 25.08 20.02 -37.50
N VAL A 591 26.15 19.25 -37.30
CA VAL A 591 26.20 18.13 -36.35
C VAL A 591 26.97 18.58 -35.12
N TRP A 592 26.30 18.57 -33.97
CA TRP A 592 26.82 19.07 -32.71
C TRP A 592 27.15 17.94 -31.74
N SER A 593 28.22 18.11 -30.97
CA SER A 593 28.65 17.18 -29.91
C SER A 593 29.20 17.96 -28.73
N SER A 594 29.17 17.39 -27.53
CA SER A 594 29.70 18.06 -26.32
C SER A 594 31.15 18.49 -26.52
N ALA A 595 31.44 19.75 -26.22
CA ALA A 595 32.80 20.28 -26.32
C ALA A 595 33.70 19.65 -25.23
N PRO A 596 34.95 19.28 -25.54
CA PRO A 596 35.88 18.72 -24.57
C PRO A 596 36.31 19.77 -23.53
N GLY A 597 36.54 19.37 -22.27
CA GLY A 597 36.94 20.26 -21.18
C GLY A 597 35.78 20.65 -20.24
N ALA A 598 35.86 21.81 -19.59
CA ALA A 598 34.91 22.29 -18.58
C ALA A 598 33.59 22.83 -19.19
N ALA A 599 32.92 22.02 -20.03
CA ALA A 599 31.80 22.42 -20.87
C ALA A 599 30.47 22.71 -20.15
N ALA A 600 30.39 22.52 -18.83
CA ALA A 600 29.19 22.83 -18.03
C ALA A 600 29.21 24.24 -17.37
N SER A 601 30.23 25.04 -17.68
CA SER A 601 30.43 26.37 -17.09
C SER A 601 29.83 27.48 -17.97
N ALA A 602 29.60 28.66 -17.38
CA ALA A 602 29.09 29.81 -18.12
C ALA A 602 30.09 30.34 -19.18
N ALA A 603 31.39 30.15 -18.97
CA ALA A 603 32.47 30.40 -19.93
C ALA A 603 33.14 29.08 -20.36
N TYR A 604 33.83 29.10 -21.49
CA TYR A 604 34.53 27.95 -22.06
C TYR A 604 35.86 28.37 -22.70
N ASP A 605 36.94 27.67 -22.37
CA ASP A 605 38.30 27.91 -22.89
C ASP A 605 38.66 26.87 -23.99
N PRO A 606 38.61 27.24 -25.28
CA PRO A 606 38.88 26.31 -26.37
C PRO A 606 40.37 25.96 -26.49
N GLN A 607 40.68 24.70 -26.77
CA GLN A 607 42.05 24.26 -27.04
C GLN A 607 42.51 24.67 -28.46
N ALA A 608 43.83 24.54 -28.74
CA ALA A 608 44.42 24.85 -30.05
C ALA A 608 43.67 24.19 -31.21
N LEU A 609 43.37 24.96 -32.26
CA LEU A 609 42.60 24.48 -33.41
C LEU A 609 43.45 24.32 -34.67
N THR A 610 43.25 23.20 -35.36
CA THR A 610 43.89 22.88 -36.64
C THR A 610 42.96 23.06 -37.85
N ALA A 611 41.68 23.27 -37.60
CA ALA A 611 40.65 23.52 -38.60
C ALA A 611 39.59 24.47 -38.03
N THR A 612 38.89 25.18 -38.93
CA THR A 612 37.75 26.03 -38.54
C THR A 612 36.73 25.19 -37.76
N THR A 613 36.37 25.66 -36.57
CA THR A 613 35.44 24.97 -35.66
C THR A 613 34.40 25.96 -35.16
N HIS A 614 33.17 25.49 -35.00
CA HIS A 614 32.05 26.26 -34.48
C HIS A 614 31.73 25.83 -33.05
N TYR A 615 31.44 26.80 -32.18
CA TYR A 615 31.02 26.55 -30.80
C TYR A 615 29.70 27.24 -30.50
N HIS A 616 28.81 26.59 -29.77
CA HIS A 616 27.62 27.25 -29.23
C HIS A 616 27.35 26.81 -27.80
N ARG A 617 26.47 27.54 -27.11
CA ARG A 617 26.09 27.26 -25.72
C ARG A 617 24.59 26.99 -25.62
N VAL A 618 24.24 25.82 -25.12
CA VAL A 618 22.88 25.43 -24.74
C VAL A 618 22.65 25.83 -23.29
N VAL A 619 21.54 26.55 -23.04
CA VAL A 619 21.14 26.99 -21.70
C VAL A 619 19.76 26.44 -21.38
N THR A 620 19.61 25.81 -20.23
CA THR A 620 18.34 25.32 -19.69
C THR A 620 17.93 26.06 -18.42
N SER A 621 16.66 26.45 -18.33
CA SER A 621 16.08 27.09 -17.14
C SER A 621 14.58 26.81 -17.04
N GLY A 622 14.18 26.01 -16.05
CA GLY A 622 12.79 25.53 -15.94
C GLY A 622 12.36 24.72 -17.17
N ALA A 623 11.24 25.12 -17.79
CA ALA A 623 10.73 24.50 -19.02
C ALA A 623 11.34 25.09 -20.31
N CYS A 624 12.23 26.07 -20.20
CA CYS A 624 12.84 26.75 -21.34
C CYS A 624 14.24 26.20 -21.65
N VAL A 625 14.51 26.04 -22.95
CA VAL A 625 15.81 25.71 -23.51
C VAL A 625 16.11 26.78 -24.57
N ASP A 626 17.33 27.31 -24.56
CA ASP A 626 17.81 28.25 -25.58
C ASP A 626 19.22 27.87 -26.03
N VAL A 627 19.51 28.09 -27.31
CA VAL A 627 20.80 27.77 -27.94
C VAL A 627 21.36 29.05 -28.54
N SER A 628 22.60 29.39 -28.19
CA SER A 628 23.24 30.61 -28.70
C SER A 628 23.47 30.54 -30.20
N ALA A 629 23.67 31.69 -30.84
CA ALA A 629 24.31 31.69 -32.15
C ALA A 629 25.70 31.05 -32.06
N PRO A 630 26.14 30.31 -33.09
CA PRO A 630 27.46 29.70 -33.11
C PRO A 630 28.55 30.74 -33.30
N VAL A 631 29.63 30.64 -32.52
CA VAL A 631 30.88 31.40 -32.70
C VAL A 631 31.79 30.61 -33.63
N THR A 632 32.29 31.26 -34.68
CA THR A 632 33.17 30.65 -35.67
C THR A 632 34.61 31.07 -35.42
N VAL A 633 35.47 30.10 -35.09
CA VAL A 633 36.91 30.32 -35.06
C VAL A 633 37.47 29.94 -36.42
N THR A 634 37.74 30.94 -37.27
CA THR A 634 38.24 30.73 -38.63
C THR A 634 39.75 30.54 -38.62
N ILE A 635 40.19 29.38 -39.11
CA ILE A 635 41.62 29.09 -39.24
C ILE A 635 42.07 29.42 -40.66
N LEU A 636 42.86 30.49 -40.82
CA LEU A 636 43.51 30.79 -42.10
C LEU A 636 44.52 29.69 -42.41
N PRO A 637 44.54 29.19 -43.66
CA PRO A 637 45.61 28.33 -44.12
C PRO A 637 46.94 29.05 -43.91
N VAL A 638 47.94 28.31 -43.44
CA VAL A 638 49.32 28.78 -43.41
C VAL A 638 49.68 29.39 -44.78
N ILE A 639 50.44 30.49 -44.82
CA ILE A 639 50.99 30.99 -46.10
C ILE A 639 51.83 29.86 -46.69
N THR A 640 51.40 29.33 -47.83
CA THR A 640 52.05 28.26 -48.56
C THR A 640 52.81 28.84 -49.74
N ASN A 641 53.75 28.08 -50.30
CA ASN A 641 54.42 28.44 -51.54
C ASN A 641 55.17 29.79 -51.53
N ASN A 642 55.64 30.25 -50.35
CA ASN A 642 56.76 31.18 -50.26
C ASN A 642 58.08 30.39 -50.32
N ALA A 643 58.31 29.68 -51.42
CA ALA A 643 59.53 28.94 -51.64
C ALA A 643 60.50 29.76 -52.48
N VAL A 644 61.78 29.66 -52.16
CA VAL A 644 62.86 30.18 -52.98
C VAL A 644 63.50 29.00 -53.72
N ALA A 645 64.11 29.26 -54.88
CA ALA A 645 64.72 28.24 -55.74
C ALA A 645 65.64 27.34 -54.92
N ALA A 646 65.69 26.07 -55.31
CA ALA A 646 66.18 24.99 -54.46
C ALA A 646 67.66 25.13 -54.07
N ASP A 647 67.99 24.53 -52.92
CA ASP A 647 69.35 24.25 -52.49
C ASP A 647 70.07 23.59 -53.65
N GLN A 648 71.29 24.03 -53.89
CA GLN A 648 72.09 23.42 -54.92
C GLN A 648 73.20 22.70 -54.21
N THR A 649 73.23 21.39 -54.45
CA THR A 649 74.14 20.48 -53.79
C THR A 649 74.83 19.64 -54.83
N ILE A 650 76.15 19.73 -54.84
CA ILE A 650 77.00 19.04 -55.79
C ILE A 650 77.90 18.03 -55.06
N CYS A 651 78.23 16.91 -55.69
CA CYS A 651 79.36 16.11 -55.21
C CYS A 651 80.65 16.82 -55.64
N GLU A 652 81.72 16.62 -54.89
CA GLU A 652 83.06 17.09 -55.26
C GLU A 652 83.33 16.83 -56.77
N GLY A 653 83.30 17.91 -57.59
CA GLY A 653 83.49 17.88 -59.05
C GLY A 653 82.46 18.57 -60.01
N THR A 654 81.48 19.43 -59.60
CA THR A 654 80.43 20.07 -60.50
C THR A 654 80.05 21.59 -60.15
N GLN A 655 79.11 22.35 -60.83
CA GLN A 655 78.83 23.86 -60.71
C GLN A 655 77.33 24.30 -60.43
N PHE A 656 77.04 25.53 -59.89
CA PHE A 656 75.73 26.16 -59.48
C PHE A 656 75.00 27.15 -60.47
N ALA A 657 73.72 27.50 -60.24
CA ALA A 657 72.76 28.33 -61.03
C ALA A 657 72.04 29.49 -60.25
N ASN A 658 71.34 30.44 -60.93
CA ASN A 658 70.65 31.62 -60.31
C ASN A 658 69.37 31.30 -59.50
N LEU A 659 69.00 32.17 -58.53
CA LEU A 659 67.85 31.97 -57.62
C LEU A 659 66.57 32.75 -58.06
N THR A 660 65.42 32.10 -57.94
CA THR A 660 64.09 32.69 -58.16
C THR A 660 63.20 32.38 -56.96
N GLY A 661 62.03 32.99 -56.81
CA GLY A 661 61.10 32.57 -55.76
C GLY A 661 59.68 32.44 -56.27
N SER A 662 58.96 31.45 -55.75
CA SER A 662 57.59 31.09 -56.17
C SER A 662 56.58 32.17 -55.80
N ALA A 663 55.42 32.16 -56.47
CA ALA A 663 54.28 33.00 -56.11
C ALA A 663 53.61 32.44 -54.83
N PRO A 664 53.52 33.22 -53.73
CA PRO A 664 52.89 32.76 -52.49
C PRO A 664 51.39 32.46 -52.64
N GLY A 665 50.95 31.41 -51.94
CA GLY A 665 49.56 31.02 -51.74
C GLY A 665 49.21 30.97 -50.24
N GLY A 666 47.97 30.63 -49.89
CA GLY A 666 47.53 30.64 -48.47
C GLY A 666 47.51 32.04 -47.85
N GLY A 667 47.34 32.13 -46.53
CA GLY A 667 47.05 33.41 -45.87
C GLY A 667 45.81 34.10 -46.46
N ALA A 668 45.83 35.43 -46.57
CA ALA A 668 44.78 36.23 -47.19
C ALA A 668 45.15 36.64 -48.64
N ALA A 669 45.32 35.65 -49.52
CA ALA A 669 45.63 35.85 -50.94
C ALA A 669 44.67 36.86 -51.63
N PRO A 670 45.10 37.66 -52.64
CA PRO A 670 46.38 37.63 -53.36
C PRO A 670 47.40 38.74 -52.98
N SER A 671 47.21 39.46 -51.87
CA SER A 671 48.08 40.60 -51.50
C SER A 671 49.27 40.17 -50.63
N TYR A 672 50.51 40.38 -51.12
CA TYR A 672 51.75 40.01 -50.44
C TYR A 672 52.86 41.08 -50.60
N THR A 673 53.84 41.10 -49.68
CA THR A 673 55.06 41.94 -49.74
C THR A 673 56.33 41.09 -49.46
N TYR A 674 57.50 41.46 -50.02
CA TYR A 674 58.72 40.60 -50.06
C TYR A 674 60.02 41.28 -49.58
N GLN A 675 60.96 40.50 -49.01
CA GLN A 675 62.33 40.94 -48.67
C GLN A 675 63.33 39.75 -48.68
N TRP A 676 64.45 39.84 -49.42
CA TRP A 676 65.53 38.83 -49.44
C TRP A 676 66.65 39.12 -48.43
N MET A 677 67.18 38.05 -47.82
CA MET A 677 68.15 38.05 -46.72
C MET A 677 69.26 37.02 -46.99
N SER A 678 70.50 37.28 -46.59
CA SER A 678 71.64 36.34 -46.70
C SER A 678 72.31 36.10 -45.36
N SER A 679 72.96 34.94 -45.22
CA SER A 679 73.69 34.57 -44.00
C SER A 679 74.80 33.55 -44.30
N THR A 680 75.94 33.68 -43.62
CA THR A 680 77.06 32.72 -43.65
C THR A 680 77.03 31.75 -42.47
N ASP A 681 76.06 31.87 -41.57
CA ASP A 681 75.91 31.04 -40.37
C ASP A 681 74.47 30.58 -40.14
N ASN A 682 73.56 30.94 -41.05
CA ASN A 682 72.12 30.68 -41.00
C ASN A 682 71.41 31.24 -39.74
N ALA A 683 72.08 32.09 -38.96
CA ALA A 683 71.62 32.54 -37.65
C ALA A 683 71.48 34.06 -37.58
N VAL A 684 72.50 34.82 -37.99
CA VAL A 684 72.42 36.27 -38.14
C VAL A 684 72.08 36.60 -39.58
N TRP A 685 70.97 37.30 -39.77
CA TRP A 685 70.42 37.59 -41.09
C TRP A 685 70.44 39.08 -41.36
N ALA A 686 71.03 39.46 -42.49
CA ALA A 686 70.99 40.82 -43.01
C ALA A 686 70.38 40.81 -44.43
N PRO A 687 69.89 41.95 -44.94
CA PRO A 687 69.46 42.05 -46.33
C PRO A 687 70.57 41.58 -47.27
N ALA A 688 70.23 40.70 -48.22
CA ALA A 688 71.21 40.15 -49.17
C ALA A 688 71.79 41.26 -50.06
N ALA A 689 73.10 41.23 -50.32
CA ALA A 689 73.77 42.28 -51.08
C ALA A 689 73.29 42.35 -52.54
N GLY A 690 72.78 43.50 -52.99
CA GLY A 690 72.20 43.67 -54.33
C GLY A 690 70.72 44.09 -54.30
N ALA A 691 69.96 43.86 -55.37
CA ALA A 691 68.55 44.24 -55.48
C ALA A 691 67.61 43.18 -54.85
N GLY A 692 67.32 43.29 -53.55
CA GLY A 692 66.65 42.24 -52.75
C GLY A 692 65.15 42.39 -52.44
N ASN A 693 64.41 43.31 -53.08
CA ASN A 693 62.98 43.57 -52.77
C ASN A 693 62.02 43.08 -53.87
N THR A 694 62.51 42.23 -54.76
CA THR A 694 61.78 41.67 -55.91
C THR A 694 61.54 40.16 -55.74
N PRO A 695 60.74 39.53 -56.60
CA PRO A 695 60.48 38.09 -56.50
C PRO A 695 61.70 37.12 -56.65
N GLY A 696 62.87 37.49 -57.21
CA GLY A 696 64.08 36.61 -57.42
C GLY A 696 65.47 37.26 -57.14
N TYR A 697 66.60 36.51 -57.27
CA TYR A 697 68.00 36.85 -56.85
C TYR A 697 69.18 36.09 -57.59
N ASP A 698 70.39 36.64 -57.79
CA ASP A 698 71.53 36.08 -58.63
C ASP A 698 72.81 35.66 -57.83
N VAL A 699 73.53 34.55 -58.14
CA VAL A 699 74.63 33.93 -57.31
C VAL A 699 75.90 33.50 -58.12
N GLN A 700 77.14 33.59 -57.57
CA GLN A 700 78.43 33.53 -58.34
C GLN A 700 79.65 32.68 -57.79
N ASP A 701 79.56 31.70 -56.85
CA ASP A 701 80.74 30.96 -56.22
C ASP A 701 80.50 29.42 -55.92
N ASP A 702 81.51 28.50 -56.01
CA ASP A 702 81.36 26.99 -56.03
C ASP A 702 82.34 26.07 -55.20
N ALA A 703 83.13 26.56 -54.25
CA ALA A 703 84.05 25.74 -53.42
C ALA A 703 83.37 24.87 -52.31
N PRO A 704 84.01 23.80 -51.77
CA PRO A 704 83.47 23.01 -50.64
C PRO A 704 83.19 23.88 -49.41
N GLY A 705 81.90 24.04 -49.09
CA GLY A 705 81.44 24.98 -48.08
C GLY A 705 79.93 25.19 -48.16
N THR A 706 79.39 26.12 -47.38
CA THR A 706 77.93 26.31 -47.24
C THR A 706 77.59 27.80 -47.05
N THR A 707 76.75 28.37 -47.92
CA THR A 707 76.23 29.76 -47.81
C THR A 707 74.71 29.78 -48.00
N TRP A 708 74.00 30.65 -47.26
CA TRP A 708 72.54 30.63 -47.14
C TRP A 708 71.85 31.95 -47.59
N PHE A 709 70.69 31.83 -48.25
CA PHE A 709 69.81 32.95 -48.63
C PHE A 709 68.34 32.64 -48.30
N ARG A 710 67.50 33.63 -48.00
CA ARG A 710 66.05 33.41 -47.79
C ARG A 710 65.20 34.64 -48.11
N ARG A 711 63.88 34.47 -48.25
CA ARG A 711 62.88 35.51 -48.59
C ARG A 711 61.74 35.57 -47.56
N MET A 712 61.46 36.73 -47.00
CA MET A 712 60.30 36.97 -46.11
C MET A 712 59.04 37.35 -46.91
N VAL A 713 57.87 36.78 -46.54
CA VAL A 713 56.54 37.13 -47.07
C VAL A 713 55.54 37.39 -45.94
N TYR A 714 54.74 38.45 -46.08
CA TYR A 714 53.70 38.85 -45.13
C TYR A 714 52.30 38.81 -45.78
N SER A 715 51.26 38.33 -45.07
CA SER A 715 49.86 38.26 -45.54
C SER A 715 48.82 38.47 -44.41
N GLY A 716 47.65 39.00 -44.77
CA GLY A 716 46.57 39.33 -43.82
C GLY A 716 46.66 40.75 -43.23
N LEU A 717 45.54 41.22 -42.65
CA LEU A 717 45.48 42.53 -41.99
C LEU A 717 46.53 42.59 -40.86
N ASN A 718 47.33 43.65 -40.77
CA ASN A 718 48.44 43.78 -39.79
C ASN A 718 49.50 42.65 -39.83
N ASN A 719 49.66 41.95 -40.95
CA ASN A 719 50.61 40.83 -41.10
C ASN A 719 50.33 39.66 -40.13
N THR A 720 49.04 39.37 -39.84
CA THR A 720 48.61 38.25 -38.97
C THR A 720 49.22 36.91 -39.36
N CYS A 721 49.42 36.65 -40.65
CA CYS A 721 50.19 35.52 -41.12
C CYS A 721 51.55 36.01 -41.67
N GLN A 722 52.63 35.44 -41.16
CA GLN A 722 53.99 35.71 -41.64
C GLN A 722 54.61 34.39 -42.06
N SER A 723 55.32 34.40 -43.19
CA SER A 723 56.04 33.23 -43.68
C SER A 723 57.45 33.65 -44.07
N VAL A 724 58.41 33.13 -43.32
CA VAL A 724 59.80 33.04 -43.75
C VAL A 724 59.84 31.94 -44.82
N SER A 725 60.47 32.19 -45.98
CA SER A 725 60.69 31.11 -46.94
C SER A 725 61.61 30.05 -46.35
N ASN A 726 61.75 28.93 -47.05
CA ASN A 726 62.93 28.11 -46.86
C ASN A 726 64.19 28.97 -47.02
N THR A 727 65.20 28.67 -46.23
CA THR A 727 66.54 29.11 -46.58
C THR A 727 67.03 28.24 -47.74
N VAL A 728 67.56 28.85 -48.79
CA VAL A 728 68.32 28.17 -49.82
C VAL A 728 69.79 28.11 -49.46
N THR A 729 70.33 26.90 -49.48
CA THR A 729 71.73 26.59 -49.17
C THR A 729 72.47 26.15 -50.42
N LEU A 730 73.68 26.67 -50.66
CA LEU A 730 74.55 26.17 -51.73
C LEU A 730 75.71 25.37 -51.11
N VAL A 731 75.87 24.08 -51.48
CA VAL A 731 76.72 23.07 -50.78
C VAL A 731 77.49 22.09 -51.71
N SER A 732 78.70 21.66 -51.34
CA SER A 732 79.56 20.70 -52.11
C SER A 732 80.23 19.61 -51.23
N HIS A 733 80.22 18.28 -51.59
CA HIS A 733 80.39 17.11 -50.65
C HIS A 733 81.25 15.81 -51.04
N PRO A 734 81.78 14.98 -50.07
CA PRO A 734 82.49 13.64 -50.20
C PRO A 734 81.64 12.29 -50.31
N SER A 735 82.19 11.01 -50.26
CA SER A 735 81.51 9.66 -50.58
C SER A 735 81.39 8.54 -49.44
N ILE A 736 80.40 7.58 -49.43
CA ILE A 736 79.74 6.84 -48.24
C ILE A 736 80.24 5.42 -47.77
N THR A 737 80.17 5.06 -46.45
CA THR A 737 80.46 3.75 -45.75
C THR A 737 79.50 3.41 -44.54
N ASN A 738 79.59 2.26 -43.82
CA ASN A 738 78.85 1.86 -42.56
C ASN A 738 77.30 1.58 -42.58
N ASN A 739 76.80 0.62 -43.38
CA ASN A 739 75.35 0.32 -43.52
C ASN A 739 74.93 -1.13 -43.09
N ILE A 740 74.58 -1.35 -41.81
CA ILE A 740 74.19 -2.65 -41.18
C ILE A 740 72.83 -2.50 -40.46
N ILE A 741 71.99 -3.53 -40.32
CA ILE A 741 70.65 -3.49 -39.66
C ILE A 741 70.47 -4.52 -38.53
N ALA A 742 69.51 -4.28 -37.61
CA ALA A 742 69.27 -4.92 -36.30
C ALA A 742 68.95 -6.44 -36.34
N ALA A 743 68.69 -7.09 -35.20
CA ALA A 743 68.45 -8.54 -35.09
C ALA A 743 66.95 -8.95 -35.19
N ASP A 744 66.68 -10.25 -35.35
CA ASP A 744 65.33 -10.85 -35.47
C ASP A 744 64.42 -10.54 -34.26
N GLN A 745 63.09 -10.48 -34.47
CA GLN A 745 62.10 -10.13 -33.44
C GLN A 745 60.89 -11.09 -33.41
N THR A 746 60.20 -11.17 -32.26
CA THR A 746 58.93 -11.91 -32.10
C THR A 746 57.83 -10.97 -31.60
N ILE A 747 56.65 -11.00 -32.22
CA ILE A 747 55.52 -10.08 -31.97
C ILE A 747 54.20 -10.83 -31.82
N CYS A 748 53.17 -10.20 -31.25
CA CYS A 748 51.82 -10.77 -31.19
C CYS A 748 51.07 -10.51 -32.50
N GLU A 749 50.23 -11.44 -32.94
CA GLU A 749 49.41 -11.32 -34.15
C GLU A 749 48.60 -10.02 -34.16
N GLY A 750 48.81 -9.18 -35.18
CA GLY A 750 48.17 -7.88 -35.31
C GLY A 750 48.84 -6.75 -34.51
N THR A 751 49.96 -7.01 -33.85
CA THR A 751 50.84 -5.99 -33.26
C THR A 751 52.04 -5.71 -34.16
N SER A 752 52.68 -4.56 -33.99
CA SER A 752 53.85 -4.14 -34.78
C SER A 752 55.15 -4.56 -34.09
N PRO A 753 56.18 -5.00 -34.83
CA PRO A 753 57.52 -5.17 -34.26
C PRO A 753 58.10 -3.85 -33.78
N ALA A 754 59.10 -3.93 -32.90
CA ALA A 754 59.96 -2.78 -32.66
C ALA A 754 60.63 -2.39 -33.98
N THR A 755 60.99 -1.11 -34.09
CA THR A 755 61.69 -0.60 -35.28
C THR A 755 62.92 -1.46 -35.59
N VAL A 756 63.09 -1.86 -36.85
CA VAL A 756 64.31 -2.53 -37.30
C VAL A 756 65.33 -1.44 -37.59
N ASP A 757 66.18 -1.19 -36.61
CA ASP A 757 67.16 -0.11 -36.67
C ASP A 757 68.33 -0.46 -37.60
N GLY A 758 68.93 0.53 -38.23
CA GLY A 758 70.19 0.35 -38.95
C GLY A 758 71.23 1.41 -38.62
N THR A 759 72.51 1.05 -38.76
CA THR A 759 73.64 1.90 -38.39
C THR A 759 73.70 3.15 -39.24
N VAL A 760 74.02 4.30 -38.63
CA VAL A 760 74.27 5.55 -39.34
C VAL A 760 75.45 5.38 -40.29
N PRO A 761 75.26 5.57 -41.62
CA PRO A 761 76.35 5.55 -42.58
C PRO A 761 77.36 6.68 -42.32
N ALA A 762 78.59 6.56 -42.82
CA ALA A 762 79.67 7.54 -42.64
C ALA A 762 80.18 8.09 -43.98
N ASN A 763 80.65 9.34 -44.01
CA ASN A 763 81.08 10.15 -45.18
C ASN A 763 79.91 10.66 -46.08
N GLY A 764 80.00 10.67 -47.41
CA GLY A 764 78.94 11.26 -48.23
C GLY A 764 78.86 12.79 -48.05
N ALA A 765 77.65 13.34 -48.19
CA ALA A 765 77.35 14.72 -47.82
C ALA A 765 77.30 14.98 -46.30
N GLY A 766 77.85 14.03 -45.53
CA GLY A 766 77.94 14.02 -44.09
C GLY A 766 76.78 13.26 -43.46
N PRO A 767 76.81 13.06 -42.13
CA PRO A 767 75.66 12.51 -41.41
C PRO A 767 74.40 13.34 -41.68
N GLY A 768 73.30 12.68 -42.06
CA GLY A 768 72.00 13.32 -42.33
C GLY A 768 71.62 13.49 -43.80
N THR A 769 72.50 13.13 -44.74
CA THR A 769 72.20 13.23 -46.19
C THR A 769 71.84 11.90 -46.83
N TYR A 770 71.90 10.82 -46.06
CA TYR A 770 71.56 9.46 -46.46
C TYR A 770 70.04 9.30 -46.60
N THR A 771 69.61 8.94 -47.80
CA THR A 771 68.29 8.40 -48.14
C THR A 771 68.38 6.88 -48.14
N TYR A 772 67.34 6.20 -47.66
CA TYR A 772 67.35 4.76 -47.51
C TYR A 772 66.28 4.14 -48.43
N GLN A 773 66.38 2.84 -48.71
CA GLN A 773 65.34 2.09 -49.40
C GLN A 773 65.29 0.68 -48.82
N TRP A 774 64.22 0.39 -48.10
CA TRP A 774 63.98 -0.90 -47.48
C TRP A 774 63.29 -1.88 -48.44
N MET A 775 63.53 -3.17 -48.22
CA MET A 775 63.02 -4.30 -48.99
C MET A 775 62.52 -5.43 -48.09
N SER A 776 61.53 -6.21 -48.53
CA SER A 776 60.94 -7.32 -47.76
C SER A 776 60.86 -8.65 -48.52
N SER A 777 60.73 -9.76 -47.78
CA SER A 777 60.59 -11.12 -48.30
C SER A 777 59.77 -12.04 -47.37
N SER A 778 58.90 -12.89 -47.91
CA SER A 778 58.15 -13.89 -47.13
C SER A 778 58.92 -15.21 -46.91
N ASN A 779 60.04 -15.42 -47.61
CA ASN A 779 60.81 -16.66 -47.56
C ASN A 779 62.32 -16.45 -47.29
N GLY A 780 62.74 -15.20 -47.05
CA GLY A 780 64.11 -14.82 -46.70
C GLY A 780 65.12 -14.79 -47.86
N THR A 781 64.71 -15.07 -49.11
CA THR A 781 65.66 -15.17 -50.25
C THR A 781 65.34 -14.22 -51.40
N ALA A 782 64.07 -13.90 -51.67
CA ALA A 782 63.68 -12.96 -52.73
C ALA A 782 63.16 -11.64 -52.12
N PHE A 783 63.91 -10.54 -52.29
CA PHE A 783 63.61 -9.23 -51.71
C PHE A 783 63.04 -8.26 -52.74
N THR A 784 61.91 -7.64 -52.40
CA THR A 784 61.26 -6.62 -53.23
C THR A 784 61.25 -5.27 -52.50
N ASN A 785 61.39 -4.17 -53.25
CA ASN A 785 61.36 -2.83 -52.66
C ASN A 785 60.02 -2.58 -51.98
N MET A 786 60.08 -2.17 -50.72
CA MET A 786 58.91 -1.69 -50.01
C MET A 786 58.67 -0.24 -50.40
N SER A 787 57.58 -0.01 -51.11
CA SER A 787 57.11 1.30 -51.52
C SER A 787 56.91 2.22 -50.31
N GLY A 788 57.65 3.33 -50.25
CA GLY A 788 57.54 4.33 -49.18
C GLY A 788 58.44 4.09 -47.95
N SER A 789 59.09 2.94 -47.84
CA SER A 789 59.97 2.62 -46.71
C SER A 789 61.40 3.11 -46.98
N VAL A 790 61.61 4.41 -46.78
CA VAL A 790 62.86 5.12 -47.13
C VAL A 790 63.56 5.82 -45.95
N ALA A 791 63.03 5.61 -44.75
CA ALA A 791 63.64 6.09 -43.50
C ALA A 791 64.88 5.26 -43.15
N GLU A 792 65.75 5.81 -42.29
CA GLU A 792 66.92 5.11 -41.78
C GLU A 792 66.48 3.77 -41.20
N ASP A 793 65.70 3.81 -40.13
CA ASP A 793 65.15 2.61 -39.52
C ASP A 793 63.80 2.25 -40.17
N LEU A 794 63.43 0.98 -40.12
CA LEU A 794 62.11 0.54 -40.59
C LEU A 794 61.13 0.49 -39.40
N PRO A 795 60.14 1.40 -39.32
CA PRO A 795 59.13 1.34 -38.27
C PRO A 795 58.32 0.06 -38.43
N GLY A 796 58.09 -0.67 -37.34
CA GLY A 796 57.26 -1.86 -37.39
C GLY A 796 55.82 -1.53 -37.75
N THR A 797 55.22 -2.36 -38.59
CA THR A 797 53.78 -2.34 -38.89
C THR A 797 53.14 -3.64 -38.44
N PRO A 798 51.83 -3.67 -38.12
CA PRO A 798 51.16 -4.87 -37.65
C PRO A 798 51.32 -6.05 -38.61
N GLN A 799 51.75 -7.22 -38.11
CA GLN A 799 51.90 -8.42 -38.93
C GLN A 799 50.97 -9.54 -38.46
N ALA A 800 50.39 -10.26 -39.42
CA ALA A 800 49.58 -11.46 -39.19
C ALA A 800 50.36 -12.77 -39.44
N ALA A 801 51.55 -12.68 -40.05
CA ALA A 801 52.45 -13.81 -40.32
C ALA A 801 53.90 -13.34 -40.40
N GLY A 802 54.87 -14.26 -40.29
CA GLY A 802 56.30 -13.92 -40.28
C GLY A 802 56.84 -13.36 -41.61
N ILE A 803 57.81 -12.45 -41.55
CA ILE A 803 58.36 -11.70 -42.70
C ILE A 803 59.84 -11.29 -42.50
N TRP A 804 60.62 -11.16 -43.58
CA TRP A 804 62.03 -10.77 -43.58
C TRP A 804 62.30 -9.38 -44.21
N TYR A 805 63.32 -8.63 -43.75
CA TYR A 805 63.68 -7.27 -44.23
C TYR A 805 65.19 -7.02 -44.50
N ARG A 806 65.54 -6.04 -45.37
CA ARG A 806 66.91 -5.45 -45.60
C ARG A 806 66.88 -4.03 -46.20
N ARG A 807 67.97 -3.22 -46.24
CA ARG A 807 67.99 -1.84 -46.80
C ARG A 807 69.18 -1.43 -47.69
N THR A 808 68.98 -0.44 -48.56
CA THR A 808 69.98 0.30 -49.37
C THR A 808 70.03 1.78 -48.97
N VAL A 809 71.15 2.48 -49.16
CA VAL A 809 71.46 3.85 -48.74
C VAL A 809 72.04 4.68 -49.88
N THR A 810 71.66 5.94 -50.01
CA THR A 810 72.13 6.90 -51.01
C THR A 810 72.24 8.30 -50.38
N SER A 811 73.39 8.99 -50.37
CA SER A 811 73.54 10.35 -49.84
C SER A 811 73.99 11.34 -50.89
N SER A 812 73.17 12.36 -51.12
CA SER A 812 73.33 13.33 -52.21
C SER A 812 73.62 12.58 -53.52
N ALA A 813 74.80 12.70 -54.11
CA ALA A 813 75.17 12.01 -55.33
C ALA A 813 75.79 10.59 -55.17
N CYS A 814 75.82 9.95 -53.98
CA CYS A 814 76.55 8.67 -53.69
C CYS A 814 75.66 7.51 -53.12
N SER A 815 75.94 6.17 -53.24
CA SER A 815 75.08 5.02 -52.70
C SER A 815 75.74 3.65 -52.24
N SER A 816 75.06 2.78 -51.42
CA SER A 816 75.50 1.48 -50.72
C SER A 816 74.36 0.54 -50.12
N THR A 817 74.51 -0.81 -49.85
CA THR A 817 73.44 -1.80 -49.37
C THR A 817 73.80 -2.71 -48.14
N SER A 818 72.82 -3.18 -47.31
CA SER A 818 72.95 -3.86 -45.96
C SER A 818 72.65 -5.40 -45.84
N ASN A 819 72.69 -5.99 -44.60
CA ASN A 819 72.29 -7.39 -44.19
C ASN A 819 70.75 -7.62 -43.99
N THR A 820 70.28 -8.83 -43.60
CA THR A 820 68.84 -9.25 -43.50
C THR A 820 68.33 -9.62 -42.08
N VAL A 821 67.02 -9.49 -41.80
CA VAL A 821 66.33 -9.71 -40.48
C VAL A 821 64.97 -10.43 -40.61
N HIS A 822 64.55 -11.29 -39.68
CA HIS A 822 63.25 -12.00 -39.62
C HIS A 822 62.34 -11.58 -38.45
N ILE A 823 61.04 -11.41 -38.70
CA ILE A 823 60.00 -11.18 -37.70
C ILE A 823 59.11 -12.42 -37.57
N THR A 824 58.97 -12.96 -36.36
CA THR A 824 58.12 -14.11 -35.99
C THR A 824 56.82 -13.61 -35.33
N VAL A 825 55.66 -14.21 -35.61
CA VAL A 825 54.34 -13.76 -35.11
C VAL A 825 53.64 -14.85 -34.29
N ASP A 826 53.37 -14.58 -33.01
CA ASP A 826 52.60 -15.46 -32.10
C ASP A 826 51.09 -15.23 -32.26
N PRO A 827 50.23 -16.29 -32.31
CA PRO A 827 48.77 -16.13 -32.50
C PRO A 827 48.09 -15.35 -31.36
N ARG A 828 46.99 -14.64 -31.66
CA ARG A 828 46.24 -13.86 -30.64
C ARG A 828 45.57 -14.70 -29.56
N ILE A 829 45.38 -14.13 -28.36
CA ILE A 829 44.61 -14.73 -27.26
C ILE A 829 43.10 -14.44 -27.46
N THR A 830 42.23 -15.42 -27.23
CA THR A 830 40.77 -15.29 -27.25
C THR A 830 40.15 -15.83 -25.95
N GLY A 831 38.90 -15.44 -25.61
CA GLY A 831 38.22 -15.95 -24.41
C GLY A 831 38.86 -15.52 -23.08
N PHE A 832 39.50 -14.35 -23.04
CA PHE A 832 40.24 -13.84 -21.87
C PHE A 832 39.36 -13.10 -20.84
N GLU A 833 38.06 -12.99 -21.07
CA GLU A 833 37.11 -12.33 -20.15
C GLU A 833 37.01 -13.05 -18.80
N ILE A 834 36.71 -12.27 -17.75
CA ILE A 834 36.46 -12.80 -16.40
C ILE A 834 34.98 -13.17 -16.31
N ASP A 835 34.70 -14.42 -15.94
CA ASP A 835 33.37 -14.95 -15.72
C ASP A 835 33.16 -15.37 -14.27
N LEU A 836 31.91 -15.29 -13.83
CA LEU A 836 31.42 -15.89 -12.59
C LEU A 836 30.87 -17.30 -12.87
N PRO A 837 30.93 -18.23 -11.90
CA PRO A 837 30.19 -19.49 -12.01
C PRO A 837 28.69 -19.23 -12.11
N ALA A 838 27.90 -20.20 -12.59
CA ALA A 838 26.45 -20.05 -12.79
C ALA A 838 25.68 -19.60 -11.53
N GLU A 839 26.17 -19.95 -10.34
CA GLU A 839 25.61 -19.58 -9.03
C GLU A 839 26.28 -18.32 -8.42
N GLY A 840 27.24 -17.72 -9.12
CA GLY A 840 27.96 -16.52 -8.68
C GLY A 840 27.19 -15.24 -9.02
N HIS A 841 27.37 -14.20 -8.21
CA HIS A 841 26.70 -12.92 -8.39
C HIS A 841 27.72 -11.77 -8.39
N ASP A 842 27.46 -10.75 -9.20
CA ASP A 842 28.31 -9.56 -9.33
C ASP A 842 28.02 -8.49 -8.26
N THR A 843 27.01 -8.73 -7.43
CA THR A 843 26.58 -7.86 -6.33
C THR A 843 26.53 -8.65 -5.02
N ILE A 844 27.26 -8.18 -4.02
CA ILE A 844 27.43 -8.83 -2.72
C ILE A 844 27.18 -7.85 -1.56
N CYS A 845 27.05 -8.37 -0.34
CA CYS A 845 26.93 -7.55 0.86
C CYS A 845 28.31 -7.29 1.49
N THR A 846 28.50 -6.14 2.14
CA THR A 846 29.76 -5.83 2.84
C THR A 846 30.16 -6.94 3.80
N GLY A 847 31.45 -7.32 3.78
CA GLY A 847 32.00 -8.40 4.59
C GLY A 847 31.79 -9.81 4.01
N THR A 848 31.17 -9.96 2.84
CA THR A 848 31.08 -11.25 2.14
C THR A 848 32.15 -11.37 1.06
N ALA A 849 32.63 -12.59 0.82
CA ALA A 849 33.58 -12.88 -0.25
C ALA A 849 32.83 -13.12 -1.56
N PRO A 850 33.26 -12.53 -2.69
CA PRO A 850 32.74 -12.85 -4.02
C PRO A 850 32.93 -14.32 -4.38
N ALA A 851 32.16 -14.82 -5.35
CA ALA A 851 32.42 -16.14 -5.91
C ALA A 851 33.74 -16.16 -6.71
N LEU A 852 34.26 -17.37 -6.97
CA LEU A 852 35.51 -17.57 -7.71
C LEU A 852 35.45 -16.87 -9.08
N LEU A 853 36.35 -15.91 -9.30
CA LEU A 853 36.51 -15.27 -10.59
C LEU A 853 37.36 -16.17 -11.48
N SER A 854 36.86 -16.52 -12.67
CA SER A 854 37.53 -17.47 -13.55
C SER A 854 37.42 -17.06 -15.02
N GLY A 855 37.96 -17.87 -15.92
CA GLY A 855 37.81 -17.71 -17.36
C GLY A 855 38.64 -18.76 -18.08
N THR A 856 38.31 -19.00 -19.35
CA THR A 856 38.93 -20.06 -20.16
C THR A 856 39.59 -19.47 -21.41
N PRO A 857 40.78 -18.86 -21.29
CA PRO A 857 41.49 -18.36 -22.45
C PRO A 857 41.83 -19.48 -23.43
N ALA A 858 41.73 -19.17 -24.72
CA ALA A 858 42.08 -20.01 -25.85
C ALA A 858 42.92 -19.18 -26.86
N GLY A 859 43.36 -19.81 -27.95
CA GLY A 859 44.30 -19.17 -28.89
C GLY A 859 45.72 -19.11 -28.31
N GLY A 860 46.49 -18.08 -28.67
CA GLY A 860 47.88 -17.96 -28.23
C GLY A 860 48.79 -19.09 -28.73
N LEU A 861 49.91 -19.28 -28.04
CA LEU A 861 50.78 -20.45 -28.18
C LEU A 861 50.26 -21.66 -27.38
N GLY A 862 49.05 -21.58 -26.81
CA GLY A 862 48.45 -22.64 -25.98
C GLY A 862 49.03 -22.76 -24.56
N THR A 863 49.98 -21.90 -24.17
CA THR A 863 50.53 -21.81 -22.80
C THR A 863 50.27 -20.43 -22.23
N PHE A 864 49.58 -20.35 -21.08
CA PHE A 864 49.12 -19.08 -20.51
C PHE A 864 49.69 -18.84 -19.11
N THR A 865 50.05 -17.60 -18.84
CA THR A 865 50.38 -17.08 -17.51
C THR A 865 49.38 -15.97 -17.14
N TYR A 866 49.13 -15.81 -15.85
CA TYR A 866 48.09 -14.92 -15.34
C TYR A 866 48.66 -13.98 -14.29
N ALA A 867 48.20 -12.74 -14.31
CA ALA A 867 48.43 -11.78 -13.23
C ALA A 867 47.13 -11.08 -12.88
N TRP A 868 46.83 -10.97 -11.58
CA TRP A 868 45.63 -10.31 -11.07
C TRP A 868 45.96 -8.97 -10.44
N ALA A 869 45.03 -8.02 -10.51
CA ALA A 869 45.10 -6.74 -9.84
C ALA A 869 43.70 -6.31 -9.37
N SER A 870 43.62 -5.43 -8.37
CA SER A 870 42.33 -4.90 -7.88
C SER A 870 42.36 -3.37 -7.77
N SER A 871 41.19 -2.74 -7.81
CA SER A 871 41.01 -1.29 -7.73
C SER A 871 39.67 -0.94 -7.07
N THR A 872 39.60 0.13 -6.28
CA THR A 872 38.34 0.65 -5.70
C THR A 872 37.76 1.84 -6.47
N ASP A 873 38.43 2.31 -7.51
CA ASP A 873 38.04 3.49 -8.30
C ASP A 873 38.04 3.26 -9.81
N ASN A 874 38.31 2.02 -10.25
CA ASN A 874 38.44 1.62 -11.64
C ASN A 874 39.51 2.38 -12.43
N SER A 875 40.48 2.99 -11.75
CA SER A 875 41.54 3.78 -12.37
C SER A 875 42.93 3.32 -11.91
N ILE A 876 43.13 3.14 -10.60
CA ILE A 876 44.40 2.70 -10.03
C ILE A 876 44.27 1.23 -9.63
N PHE A 877 44.95 0.34 -10.36
CA PHE A 877 44.96 -1.10 -10.09
C PHE A 877 46.23 -1.52 -9.35
N THR A 878 46.08 -2.00 -8.11
CA THR A 878 47.17 -2.58 -7.31
C THR A 878 47.33 -4.06 -7.63
N PRO A 879 48.55 -4.54 -7.99
CA PRO A 879 48.80 -5.95 -8.25
C PRO A 879 48.48 -6.84 -7.05
N LEU A 880 47.96 -8.03 -7.33
CA LEU A 880 47.75 -9.12 -6.37
C LEU A 880 48.83 -10.19 -6.57
N THR A 881 49.06 -11.03 -5.56
CA THR A 881 50.09 -12.08 -5.59
C THR A 881 49.71 -13.31 -6.44
N GLU A 882 48.46 -13.36 -6.88
CA GLU A 882 47.82 -14.54 -7.44
C GLU A 882 48.07 -14.64 -8.94
N THR A 883 48.49 -15.83 -9.37
CA THR A 883 48.94 -16.11 -10.74
C THR A 883 48.18 -17.26 -11.41
N GLY A 884 47.07 -17.70 -10.80
CA GLY A 884 46.21 -18.75 -11.33
C GLY A 884 45.24 -18.26 -12.40
N ASN A 885 44.68 -19.19 -13.18
CA ASN A 885 43.62 -18.88 -14.15
C ASN A 885 42.32 -18.37 -13.50
N SER A 886 42.17 -18.65 -12.21
CA SER A 886 41.07 -18.23 -11.35
C SER A 886 41.62 -17.55 -10.10
N PHE A 887 40.79 -16.68 -9.52
CA PHE A 887 41.10 -15.92 -8.32
C PHE A 887 39.89 -15.92 -7.40
N GLN A 888 40.10 -16.27 -6.13
CA GLN A 888 39.08 -16.24 -5.09
C GLN A 888 39.28 -14.97 -4.26
N PRO A 889 38.49 -13.91 -4.45
CA PRO A 889 38.67 -12.71 -3.66
C PRO A 889 38.27 -12.96 -2.20
N VAL A 890 38.92 -12.23 -1.30
CA VAL A 890 38.53 -12.17 0.12
C VAL A 890 37.27 -11.33 0.31
N SER A 891 36.75 -11.29 1.55
CA SER A 891 35.59 -10.46 1.90
C SER A 891 35.84 -8.98 1.59
N LEU A 892 34.90 -8.33 0.89
CA LEU A 892 35.03 -6.94 0.46
C LEU A 892 34.17 -5.99 1.31
N ALA A 893 34.68 -4.79 1.57
CA ALA A 893 33.97 -3.72 2.28
C ALA A 893 33.44 -2.60 1.35
N THR A 894 34.00 -2.51 0.14
CA THR A 894 33.67 -1.48 -0.86
C THR A 894 33.66 -2.09 -2.25
N THR A 895 32.88 -1.51 -3.17
CA THR A 895 32.86 -1.89 -4.59
C THR A 895 34.28 -1.93 -5.13
N THR A 896 34.66 -3.07 -5.71
CA THR A 896 36.03 -3.35 -6.14
C THR A 896 36.01 -3.92 -7.56
N TRP A 897 36.90 -3.43 -8.40
CA TRP A 897 37.16 -3.91 -9.74
C TRP A 897 38.37 -4.84 -9.71
N PHE A 898 38.26 -6.01 -10.34
CA PHE A 898 39.36 -6.94 -10.52
C PHE A 898 39.79 -6.92 -11.98
N ARG A 899 41.10 -6.85 -12.22
CA ARG A 899 41.69 -6.97 -13.55
C ARG A 899 42.51 -8.24 -13.63
N ARG A 900 42.30 -9.04 -14.68
CA ARG A 900 43.16 -10.17 -15.02
C ARG A 900 43.92 -9.84 -16.29
N THR A 901 45.24 -9.99 -16.23
CA THR A 901 46.13 -9.96 -17.38
C THR A 901 46.45 -11.41 -17.75
N VAL A 902 46.20 -11.79 -19.00
CA VAL A 902 46.53 -13.11 -19.55
C VAL A 902 47.64 -12.94 -20.56
N THR A 903 48.74 -13.68 -20.40
CA THR A 903 49.92 -13.61 -21.27
C THR A 903 50.25 -14.97 -21.86
N SER A 904 50.47 -15.05 -23.17
CA SER A 904 50.87 -16.24 -23.91
C SER A 904 51.87 -15.85 -24.99
N GLY A 905 53.11 -16.32 -24.89
CA GLY A 905 54.19 -15.81 -25.74
C GLY A 905 54.40 -14.31 -25.50
N VAL A 906 54.46 -13.52 -26.57
CA VAL A 906 54.54 -12.05 -26.49
C VAL A 906 53.17 -11.35 -26.47
N CYS A 907 52.06 -12.10 -26.58
CA CYS A 907 50.70 -11.56 -26.50
C CYS A 907 50.26 -11.37 -25.05
N SER A 908 49.64 -10.21 -24.73
CA SER A 908 49.07 -9.92 -23.42
C SER A 908 47.74 -9.18 -23.53
N GLU A 909 46.69 -9.69 -22.90
CA GLU A 909 45.33 -9.11 -22.90
C GLU A 909 44.83 -8.87 -21.47
N ASN A 910 43.97 -7.85 -21.30
CA ASN A 910 43.40 -7.48 -20.00
C ASN A 910 41.88 -7.55 -20.01
N SER A 911 41.29 -8.12 -18.96
CA SER A 911 39.85 -8.04 -18.68
C SER A 911 39.60 -7.45 -17.31
N VAL A 912 38.55 -6.63 -17.17
CA VAL A 912 38.16 -5.98 -15.91
C VAL A 912 36.74 -6.39 -15.54
N PHE A 913 36.55 -6.80 -14.29
CA PHE A 913 35.26 -7.23 -13.75
C PHE A 913 34.91 -6.43 -12.48
N ARG A 914 33.68 -5.92 -12.39
CA ARG A 914 33.21 -5.11 -11.25
C ARG A 914 32.41 -5.96 -10.27
N ILE A 915 32.80 -5.95 -8.99
CA ILE A 915 31.99 -6.46 -7.89
C ILE A 915 31.40 -5.30 -7.09
N THR A 916 30.07 -5.21 -7.08
CA THR A 916 29.31 -4.19 -6.35
C THR A 916 29.11 -4.62 -4.90
N VAL A 917 29.50 -3.78 -3.93
CA VAL A 917 29.32 -4.07 -2.49
C VAL A 917 28.24 -3.17 -1.90
N LEU A 918 27.14 -3.77 -1.44
CA LEU A 918 26.06 -3.07 -0.74
C LEU A 918 26.36 -2.96 0.78
N PRO A 919 25.93 -1.87 1.45
CA PRO A 919 26.04 -1.75 2.90
C PRO A 919 25.28 -2.86 3.64
N GLN A 920 25.74 -3.27 4.83
CA GLN A 920 25.05 -4.31 5.61
C GLN A 920 23.67 -3.81 6.07
N ILE A 921 22.68 -4.69 6.09
CA ILE A 921 21.38 -4.36 6.67
C ILE A 921 21.53 -4.18 8.18
N THR A 922 21.15 -3.02 8.68
CA THR A 922 21.14 -2.67 10.11
C THR A 922 19.74 -2.20 10.53
N GLY A 923 19.48 -2.17 11.84
CA GLY A 923 18.19 -1.74 12.36
C GLY A 923 17.05 -2.70 12.03
N ASN A 924 17.32 -4.01 11.87
CA ASN A 924 16.27 -5.03 11.81
C ASN A 924 15.87 -5.46 13.24
N THR A 925 15.19 -4.58 13.96
CA THR A 925 14.66 -4.86 15.29
C THR A 925 13.16 -5.07 15.23
N ILE A 926 12.63 -5.90 16.12
CA ILE A 926 11.19 -6.16 16.25
C ILE A 926 10.71 -5.75 17.65
N SER A 927 9.44 -5.42 17.78
CA SER A 927 8.80 -5.03 19.04
C SER A 927 9.06 -6.07 20.15
N ALA A 928 9.08 -5.63 21.41
CA ALA A 928 9.40 -6.46 22.56
C ALA A 928 8.41 -7.62 22.81
N ASN A 929 8.80 -8.53 23.71
CA ASN A 929 8.01 -9.70 24.14
C ASN A 929 6.61 -9.30 24.60
N GLN A 930 5.65 -10.19 24.36
CA GLN A 930 4.25 -10.00 24.72
C GLN A 930 3.75 -11.19 25.53
N THR A 931 2.80 -10.94 26.44
CA THR A 931 2.04 -11.98 27.13
C THR A 931 0.57 -11.73 26.87
N VAL A 932 -0.15 -12.70 26.32
CA VAL A 932 -1.58 -12.59 25.97
C VAL A 932 -2.33 -13.87 26.32
N CYS A 933 -3.65 -13.76 26.49
CA CYS A 933 -4.51 -14.91 26.71
C CYS A 933 -4.76 -15.66 25.39
N ASN A 934 -4.87 -17.00 25.43
CA ASN A 934 -5.14 -17.84 24.26
C ASN A 934 -6.47 -17.54 23.53
N THR A 935 -7.36 -16.74 24.13
CA THR A 935 -8.63 -16.28 23.52
C THR A 935 -8.50 -14.94 22.79
N THR A 936 -7.35 -14.27 22.87
CA THR A 936 -7.10 -12.94 22.30
C THR A 936 -5.94 -12.98 21.31
N ALA A 937 -6.06 -12.29 20.18
CA ALA A 937 -4.93 -12.16 19.26
C ALA A 937 -3.82 -11.28 19.87
N ALA A 938 -2.57 -11.65 19.65
CA ALA A 938 -1.42 -10.84 20.06
C ALA A 938 -1.40 -9.48 19.32
N ALA A 939 -0.80 -8.45 19.92
CA ALA A 939 -0.65 -7.17 19.22
C ALA A 939 0.35 -7.31 18.07
N ALA A 940 0.18 -6.50 17.01
CA ALA A 940 1.08 -6.52 15.86
C ALA A 940 2.55 -6.42 16.28
N LEU A 941 3.37 -7.34 15.77
CA LEU A 941 4.82 -7.27 15.88
C LEU A 941 5.34 -6.25 14.88
N ASN A 942 5.70 -5.08 15.40
CA ASN A 942 6.22 -3.99 14.59
C ASN A 942 7.72 -4.16 14.41
N GLY A 943 8.17 -4.27 13.17
CA GLY A 943 9.60 -4.25 12.89
C GLY A 943 10.04 -2.86 12.42
N SER A 944 11.19 -2.40 12.91
CA SER A 944 11.77 -1.10 12.55
C SER A 944 12.10 -1.02 11.06
N ALA A 945 12.18 0.20 10.53
CA ALA A 945 12.64 0.46 9.17
C ALA A 945 14.14 0.10 9.06
N PRO A 946 14.51 -0.91 8.25
CA PRO A 946 15.90 -1.29 8.07
C PRO A 946 16.67 -0.18 7.32
N GLN A 947 17.99 -0.15 7.51
CA GLN A 947 18.92 0.70 6.78
C GLN A 947 19.99 -0.17 6.12
N GLY A 948 20.63 0.32 5.05
CA GLY A 948 21.63 -0.44 4.27
C GLY A 948 21.01 -1.25 3.14
N GLY A 949 21.80 -2.15 2.52
CA GLY A 949 21.41 -2.82 1.28
C GLY A 949 21.27 -1.84 0.10
N ASP A 950 20.38 -2.16 -0.83
CA ASP A 950 20.02 -1.31 -1.99
C ASP A 950 18.84 -0.35 -1.71
N GLY A 951 18.37 -0.30 -0.45
CA GLY A 951 17.20 0.49 -0.04
C GLY A 951 15.85 -0.14 -0.39
N LYS A 952 15.83 -1.33 -1.00
CA LYS A 952 14.61 -2.10 -1.31
C LYS A 952 14.61 -3.38 -0.47
N TYR A 953 13.60 -3.51 0.39
CA TYR A 953 13.53 -4.61 1.36
C TYR A 953 12.40 -5.58 1.05
N LYS A 954 12.69 -6.87 1.11
CA LYS A 954 11.70 -7.95 1.20
C LYS A 954 11.73 -8.51 2.62
N TYR A 955 10.57 -8.83 3.16
CA TYR A 955 10.43 -9.33 4.53
C TYR A 955 9.95 -10.78 4.50
N LEU A 956 10.39 -11.56 5.49
CA LEU A 956 9.84 -12.87 5.80
C LEU A 956 9.75 -13.01 7.32
N TRP A 957 8.54 -13.24 7.81
CA TRP A 957 8.31 -13.60 9.21
C TRP A 957 8.31 -15.11 9.37
N GLU A 958 9.07 -15.58 10.36
CA GLU A 958 9.20 -16.98 10.72
C GLU A 958 8.72 -17.17 12.16
N ARG A 959 8.17 -18.35 12.45
CA ARG A 959 7.68 -18.74 13.76
C ARG A 959 8.32 -20.05 14.21
N LYS A 960 8.39 -20.23 15.52
CA LYS A 960 8.85 -21.46 16.17
C LYS A 960 8.05 -21.69 17.44
N GLY A 961 7.35 -22.83 17.52
CA GLY A 961 6.60 -23.23 18.72
C GLY A 961 7.54 -23.56 19.89
N ALA A 962 7.02 -23.55 21.12
CA ALA A 962 7.83 -23.72 22.33
C ALA A 962 8.67 -25.02 22.38
N THR A 963 8.22 -26.09 21.73
CA THR A 963 8.86 -27.42 21.72
C THR A 963 9.58 -27.73 20.41
N SER A 964 9.51 -26.86 19.41
CA SER A 964 10.12 -27.08 18.09
C SER A 964 11.55 -26.52 18.04
N SER A 965 12.47 -27.25 17.42
CA SER A 965 13.83 -26.75 17.12
C SER A 965 13.87 -25.86 15.89
N ASP A 966 12.89 -25.97 14.99
CA ASP A 966 12.99 -25.48 13.62
C ASP A 966 12.11 -24.25 13.41
N TRP A 967 12.67 -23.24 12.74
CA TRP A 967 11.93 -22.08 12.28
C TRP A 967 11.16 -22.43 11.03
N VAL A 968 9.86 -22.15 11.02
CA VAL A 968 9.00 -22.31 9.85
C VAL A 968 8.37 -20.98 9.47
N THR A 969 8.01 -20.83 8.20
CA THR A 969 7.31 -19.63 7.73
C THR A 969 6.05 -19.36 8.55
N ALA A 970 5.90 -18.13 9.03
CA ALA A 970 4.73 -17.73 9.81
C ALA A 970 3.47 -17.72 8.93
N THR A 971 2.32 -18.06 9.49
CA THR A 971 1.05 -18.11 8.76
C THR A 971 0.48 -16.70 8.54
N GLY A 972 -0.38 -16.53 7.53
CA GLY A 972 -0.94 -15.22 7.17
C GLY A 972 0.02 -14.37 6.33
N THR A 973 -0.15 -13.04 6.34
CA THR A 973 0.71 -12.10 5.61
C THR A 973 2.07 -11.95 6.29
N ASN A 974 3.02 -12.78 5.90
CA ASN A 974 4.36 -12.88 6.48
C ASN A 974 5.44 -12.09 5.71
N ASN A 975 5.06 -11.32 4.70
CA ASN A 975 5.97 -10.64 3.77
C ASN A 975 5.96 -9.10 3.90
N ALA A 976 5.39 -8.58 4.98
CA ALA A 976 5.32 -7.15 5.29
C ALA A 976 6.32 -6.74 6.39
N ALA A 977 6.58 -5.43 6.51
CA ALA A 977 7.49 -4.88 7.53
C ALA A 977 7.02 -5.15 8.96
N THR A 978 5.69 -5.19 9.16
CA THR A 978 4.99 -5.53 10.40
C THR A 978 4.24 -6.84 10.22
N TYR A 979 4.13 -7.65 11.28
CA TYR A 979 3.39 -8.91 11.26
C TYR A 979 2.31 -8.93 12.33
N GLN A 980 1.10 -9.37 11.95
CA GLN A 980 0.00 -9.56 12.89
C GLN A 980 -0.13 -11.06 13.17
N PRO A 981 0.31 -11.56 14.34
CA PRO A 981 0.11 -12.95 14.68
C PRO A 981 -1.39 -13.28 14.74
N PRO A 982 -1.83 -14.44 14.22
CA PRO A 982 -3.18 -14.94 14.47
C PRO A 982 -3.35 -15.27 15.96
N GLN A 983 -4.56 -15.62 16.37
CA GLN A 983 -4.78 -16.18 17.72
C GLN A 983 -3.95 -17.45 17.90
N LEU A 984 -3.16 -17.51 18.96
CA LEU A 984 -2.22 -18.59 19.22
C LEU A 984 -2.73 -19.48 20.36
N GLY A 985 -2.61 -20.80 20.19
CA GLY A 985 -2.94 -21.78 21.23
C GLY A 985 -1.78 -22.12 22.17
N GLU A 986 -0.55 -21.69 21.85
CA GLU A 986 0.66 -21.98 22.62
C GLU A 986 1.71 -20.87 22.50
N THR A 987 2.64 -20.84 23.47
CA THR A 987 3.77 -19.89 23.45
C THR A 987 4.61 -20.09 22.18
N THR A 988 4.80 -19.02 21.41
CA THR A 988 5.45 -19.06 20.10
C THR A 988 6.50 -17.95 20.00
N GLN A 989 7.68 -18.27 19.45
CA GLN A 989 8.69 -17.28 19.09
C GLN A 989 8.53 -16.85 17.65
N PHE A 990 8.77 -15.57 17.38
CA PHE A 990 8.77 -15.00 16.04
C PHE A 990 10.09 -14.29 15.76
N ARG A 991 10.55 -14.34 14.52
CA ARG A 991 11.67 -13.53 14.05
C ARG A 991 11.36 -12.98 12.66
N ARG A 992 12.02 -11.88 12.29
CA ARG A 992 11.90 -11.25 10.99
C ARG A 992 13.22 -11.34 10.22
N SER A 993 13.16 -11.95 9.06
CA SER A 993 14.24 -11.98 8.07
C SER A 993 14.01 -10.88 7.03
N VAL A 994 15.02 -10.04 6.82
CA VAL A 994 15.01 -8.93 5.85
C VAL A 994 16.02 -9.25 4.76
N PHE A 995 15.60 -9.10 3.51
CA PHE A 995 16.41 -9.34 2.33
C PHE A 995 16.51 -8.07 1.48
N SER A 996 17.67 -7.82 0.88
CA SER A 996 17.94 -6.66 0.01
C SER A 996 18.99 -7.02 -1.04
N GLY A 997 18.97 -6.29 -2.17
CA GLY A 997 19.86 -6.55 -3.31
C GLY A 997 19.39 -7.68 -4.23
N GLU A 998 20.08 -7.81 -5.36
CA GLU A 998 19.85 -8.88 -6.34
C GLU A 998 19.99 -10.25 -5.69
N ASN A 999 19.06 -11.16 -5.99
CA ASN A 999 18.97 -12.50 -5.40
C ASN A 999 19.04 -12.55 -3.86
N ASN A 1000 18.66 -11.47 -3.17
CA ASN A 1000 18.68 -11.38 -1.71
C ASN A 1000 20.10 -11.50 -1.11
N CYS A 1001 21.13 -11.00 -1.81
CA CYS A 1001 22.54 -11.11 -1.38
C CYS A 1001 22.84 -10.49 -0.01
N CYS A 1002 22.05 -9.50 0.42
CA CYS A 1002 22.08 -8.97 1.77
C CYS A 1002 20.93 -9.54 2.61
N THR A 1003 21.26 -10.24 3.70
CA THR A 1003 20.28 -10.79 4.63
C THR A 1003 20.54 -10.31 6.06
N SER A 1004 19.47 -10.04 6.80
CA SER A 1004 19.54 -9.77 8.23
C SER A 1004 18.37 -10.46 8.91
N VAL A 1005 18.66 -11.25 9.95
CA VAL A 1005 17.66 -11.92 10.78
C VAL A 1005 17.60 -11.19 12.11
N SER A 1006 16.40 -10.81 12.56
CA SER A 1006 16.21 -10.16 13.85
C SER A 1006 16.45 -11.13 15.00
N ASP A 1007 16.75 -10.60 16.18
CA ASP A 1007 16.60 -11.38 17.41
C ASP A 1007 15.14 -11.86 17.54
N PRO A 1008 14.91 -13.08 18.07
CA PRO A 1008 13.56 -13.60 18.21
C PRO A 1008 12.82 -12.94 19.36
N VAL A 1009 11.55 -12.62 19.14
CA VAL A 1009 10.62 -12.17 20.18
C VAL A 1009 9.74 -13.34 20.61
N THR A 1010 9.45 -13.44 21.91
CA THR A 1010 8.57 -14.46 22.46
C THR A 1010 7.19 -13.87 22.73
N VAL A 1011 6.16 -14.51 22.19
CA VAL A 1011 4.76 -14.28 22.55
C VAL A 1011 4.33 -15.41 23.47
N THR A 1012 4.28 -15.11 24.77
CA THR A 1012 3.84 -16.04 25.81
C THR A 1012 2.32 -16.11 25.83
N ILE A 1013 1.79 -17.33 25.77
CA ILE A 1013 0.35 -17.59 25.79
C ILE A 1013 -0.05 -18.16 27.15
N ASP A 1014 -0.87 -17.41 27.88
CA ASP A 1014 -1.58 -17.90 29.05
C ASP A 1014 -2.84 -18.65 28.58
N ILE A 1015 -3.11 -19.81 29.19
CA ILE A 1015 -4.24 -20.66 28.82
C ILE A 1015 -5.44 -20.32 29.70
N MET A 1016 -6.56 -19.97 29.08
CA MET A 1016 -7.84 -19.76 29.75
C MET A 1016 -8.26 -21.03 30.52
N PRO A 1017 -8.51 -20.94 31.83
CA PRO A 1017 -9.05 -22.06 32.60
C PRO A 1017 -10.39 -22.55 32.04
N LEU A 1018 -10.64 -23.85 32.13
CA LEU A 1018 -11.85 -24.50 31.59
C LEU A 1018 -12.77 -24.96 32.72
N ASN A 1019 -14.02 -25.30 32.39
CA ASN A 1019 -15.01 -25.85 33.34
C ASN A 1019 -15.19 -25.01 34.62
N ILE A 1020 -15.18 -23.68 34.48
CA ILE A 1020 -15.35 -22.76 35.60
C ILE A 1020 -16.81 -22.83 36.07
N THR A 1021 -17.01 -23.19 37.33
CA THR A 1021 -18.33 -23.20 37.98
C THR A 1021 -18.23 -22.58 39.36
N ALA A 1022 -19.26 -21.82 39.75
CA ALA A 1022 -19.43 -21.23 41.07
C ALA A 1022 -20.26 -22.12 42.02
N GLY A 1023 -20.60 -23.35 41.59
CA GLY A 1023 -21.57 -24.22 42.24
C GLY A 1023 -23.00 -23.94 41.75
N GLU A 1024 -23.94 -24.79 42.19
CA GLU A 1024 -25.36 -24.63 41.89
C GLU A 1024 -26.00 -23.56 42.79
N ASP A 1025 -27.03 -22.90 42.29
CA ASP A 1025 -27.89 -22.04 43.10
C ASP A 1025 -28.55 -22.86 44.22
N ARG A 1026 -28.64 -22.30 45.42
CA ARG A 1026 -29.16 -23.00 46.60
C ARG A 1026 -30.16 -22.16 47.36
N THR A 1027 -31.26 -22.79 47.76
CA THR A 1027 -32.15 -22.26 48.80
C THR A 1027 -31.65 -22.76 50.15
N LEU A 1028 -31.30 -21.84 51.03
CA LEU A 1028 -30.88 -22.13 52.40
C LEU A 1028 -32.11 -22.31 53.29
N LEU A 1029 -31.90 -22.76 54.53
CA LEU A 1029 -33.00 -22.82 55.51
C LEU A 1029 -33.34 -21.41 56.01
N PRO A 1030 -34.58 -21.15 56.48
CA PRO A 1030 -34.93 -19.86 57.05
C PRO A 1030 -33.96 -19.46 58.17
N TYR A 1031 -33.56 -18.19 58.20
CA TYR A 1031 -32.57 -17.66 59.14
C TYR A 1031 -31.15 -18.28 59.09
N GLN A 1032 -30.84 -19.07 58.05
CA GLN A 1032 -29.48 -19.53 57.81
C GLN A 1032 -28.67 -18.44 57.08
N PHE A 1033 -28.02 -17.55 57.85
CA PHE A 1033 -27.27 -16.40 57.32
C PHE A 1033 -25.80 -16.67 57.01
N ALA A 1034 -25.38 -17.94 57.02
CA ALA A 1034 -24.04 -18.37 56.68
C ALA A 1034 -24.07 -19.68 55.87
N ALA A 1035 -23.15 -19.78 54.91
CA ALA A 1035 -23.00 -20.95 54.04
C ALA A 1035 -21.57 -21.03 53.47
N ILE A 1036 -21.24 -22.16 52.87
CA ILE A 1036 -19.97 -22.38 52.18
C ILE A 1036 -20.22 -22.29 50.67
N LEU A 1037 -19.40 -21.49 50.00
CA LEU A 1037 -19.31 -21.41 48.54
C LEU A 1037 -18.19 -22.35 48.07
N GLU A 1038 -18.46 -23.11 47.01
CA GLU A 1038 -17.52 -24.08 46.45
C GLU A 1038 -17.39 -23.87 44.93
N GLY A 1039 -16.31 -23.23 44.52
CA GLY A 1039 -15.97 -22.99 43.12
C GLY A 1039 -15.01 -24.05 42.60
N SER A 1040 -15.12 -24.40 41.32
CA SER A 1040 -14.16 -25.28 40.66
C SER A 1040 -13.81 -24.81 39.26
N PHE A 1041 -12.62 -25.20 38.80
CA PHE A 1041 -12.12 -24.96 37.45
C PHE A 1041 -10.95 -25.91 37.17
N ASP A 1042 -10.75 -26.21 35.88
CA ASP A 1042 -9.65 -27.01 35.36
C ASP A 1042 -8.53 -26.11 34.81
N GLY A 1043 -7.28 -26.50 35.07
CA GLY A 1043 -6.09 -25.78 34.63
C GLY A 1043 -5.42 -24.96 35.74
N ALA A 1044 -4.41 -24.17 35.35
CA ALA A 1044 -3.71 -23.25 36.26
C ALA A 1044 -4.49 -21.95 36.39
N GLY A 1045 -4.53 -21.36 37.58
CA GLY A 1045 -5.21 -20.09 37.84
C GLY A 1045 -5.40 -19.82 39.33
N THR A 1046 -5.82 -18.61 39.65
CA THR A 1046 -6.17 -18.15 41.00
C THR A 1046 -7.66 -17.84 41.05
N ALA A 1047 -8.32 -18.22 42.14
CA ALA A 1047 -9.74 -18.00 42.36
C ALA A 1047 -9.98 -16.65 43.05
N ALA A 1048 -11.12 -16.03 42.77
CA ALA A 1048 -11.59 -14.86 43.49
C ALA A 1048 -13.13 -14.84 43.56
N TRP A 1049 -13.65 -14.61 44.76
CA TRP A 1049 -15.07 -14.40 45.04
C TRP A 1049 -15.36 -12.92 45.24
N SER A 1050 -16.50 -12.47 44.71
CA SER A 1050 -17.05 -11.12 44.94
C SER A 1050 -18.57 -11.18 45.09
N TYR A 1051 -19.17 -10.12 45.64
CA TYR A 1051 -20.60 -10.02 45.86
C TYR A 1051 -21.22 -9.02 44.86
N ASP A 1052 -22.39 -9.36 44.30
CA ASP A 1052 -23.17 -8.41 43.49
C ASP A 1052 -24.03 -7.53 44.39
N ASN A 1053 -23.60 -6.28 44.57
CA ASN A 1053 -24.24 -5.27 45.41
C ASN A 1053 -25.67 -4.90 44.97
N ASN A 1054 -26.16 -5.41 43.84
CA ASN A 1054 -27.55 -5.19 43.40
C ASN A 1054 -28.52 -6.27 43.92
N SER A 1055 -28.04 -7.35 44.54
CA SER A 1055 -28.86 -8.50 44.93
C SER A 1055 -29.41 -8.46 46.36
N GLY A 1056 -28.82 -7.68 47.28
CA GLY A 1056 -29.25 -7.56 48.68
C GLY A 1056 -29.00 -6.18 49.30
N SER A 1057 -29.36 -6.00 50.58
CA SER A 1057 -29.31 -4.69 51.28
C SER A 1057 -28.05 -4.51 52.15
N THR A 1058 -27.38 -5.61 52.51
CA THR A 1058 -26.15 -5.64 53.30
C THR A 1058 -25.04 -6.44 52.60
N GLU A 1059 -23.79 -5.98 52.71
CA GLU A 1059 -22.62 -6.63 52.09
C GLU A 1059 -22.17 -7.85 52.93
N PRO A 1060 -22.20 -9.08 52.39
CA PRO A 1060 -21.79 -10.28 53.09
C PRO A 1060 -20.27 -10.33 53.29
N VAL A 1061 -19.82 -11.07 54.31
CA VAL A 1061 -18.41 -11.17 54.68
C VAL A 1061 -17.83 -12.51 54.25
N PHE A 1062 -16.73 -12.49 53.51
CA PHE A 1062 -15.97 -13.67 53.11
C PHE A 1062 -14.87 -13.99 54.12
N SER A 1063 -14.69 -15.26 54.48
CA SER A 1063 -13.56 -15.69 55.31
C SER A 1063 -12.24 -15.75 54.53
N ALA A 1064 -12.27 -16.24 53.28
CA ALA A 1064 -11.11 -16.30 52.40
C ALA A 1064 -11.52 -16.11 50.92
N PRO A 1065 -11.75 -14.87 50.45
CA PRO A 1065 -12.30 -14.62 49.11
C PRO A 1065 -11.38 -15.07 47.96
N GLY A 1066 -10.09 -15.35 48.21
CA GLY A 1066 -9.15 -15.85 47.20
C GLY A 1066 -9.06 -17.37 47.07
N GLU A 1067 -9.79 -18.12 47.90
CA GLU A 1067 -9.77 -19.58 47.88
C GLU A 1067 -10.95 -20.16 47.08
N LYS A 1068 -10.78 -21.38 46.55
CA LYS A 1068 -11.85 -22.08 45.82
C LYS A 1068 -13.08 -22.35 46.69
N THR A 1069 -12.83 -22.67 47.96
CA THR A 1069 -13.85 -22.90 48.98
C THR A 1069 -13.75 -21.80 50.02
N THR A 1070 -14.83 -21.06 50.26
CA THR A 1070 -14.87 -19.97 51.25
C THR A 1070 -16.18 -19.99 52.00
N GLU A 1071 -16.14 -19.59 53.27
CA GLU A 1071 -17.34 -19.38 54.09
C GLU A 1071 -17.81 -17.93 53.90
N ILE A 1072 -19.12 -17.77 53.70
CA ILE A 1072 -19.77 -16.47 53.67
C ILE A 1072 -20.73 -16.34 54.86
N ARG A 1073 -20.78 -15.13 55.42
CA ARG A 1073 -21.60 -14.76 56.58
C ARG A 1073 -22.34 -13.45 56.30
N LYS A 1074 -23.34 -13.14 57.13
CA LYS A 1074 -24.21 -11.95 57.02
C LYS A 1074 -25.00 -11.89 55.70
N LEU A 1075 -25.65 -13.00 55.34
CA LEU A 1075 -26.62 -12.99 54.26
C LEU A 1075 -27.89 -12.23 54.66
N ASP A 1076 -28.58 -11.64 53.68
CA ASP A 1076 -29.92 -11.09 53.84
C ASP A 1076 -31.00 -12.09 53.42
N PHE A 1077 -32.24 -11.83 53.82
CA PHE A 1077 -33.40 -12.51 53.25
C PHE A 1077 -33.55 -12.25 51.75
N GLY A 1078 -34.03 -13.25 51.02
CA GLY A 1078 -34.10 -13.21 49.57
C GLY A 1078 -32.81 -13.66 48.90
N SER A 1079 -32.59 -13.23 47.67
CA SER A 1079 -31.50 -13.72 46.82
C SER A 1079 -30.19 -12.98 47.09
N ASN A 1080 -29.12 -13.71 47.40
CA ASN A 1080 -27.78 -13.16 47.56
C ASN A 1080 -26.89 -13.73 46.44
N THR A 1081 -26.43 -12.89 45.51
CA THR A 1081 -25.66 -13.33 44.34
C THR A 1081 -24.16 -13.07 44.50
N PHE A 1082 -23.37 -14.12 44.33
CA PHE A 1082 -21.91 -14.11 44.41
C PHE A 1082 -21.32 -14.41 43.04
N ILE A 1083 -20.19 -13.78 42.71
CA ILE A 1083 -19.51 -13.93 41.43
C ILE A 1083 -18.15 -14.59 41.65
N PHE A 1084 -17.96 -15.76 41.03
CA PHE A 1084 -16.69 -16.47 40.99
C PHE A 1084 -15.90 -16.10 39.73
N THR A 1085 -14.68 -15.61 39.91
CA THR A 1085 -13.77 -15.25 38.80
C THR A 1085 -12.47 -16.02 38.94
N VAL A 1086 -11.94 -16.53 37.82
CA VAL A 1086 -10.66 -17.22 37.77
C VAL A 1086 -9.69 -16.42 36.89
N THR A 1087 -8.49 -16.18 37.41
CA THR A 1087 -7.44 -15.47 36.69
C THR A 1087 -6.19 -16.33 36.54
N ASN A 1088 -5.73 -16.52 35.30
CA ASN A 1088 -4.45 -17.15 34.96
C ASN A 1088 -3.62 -16.19 34.10
N GLY A 1089 -2.70 -15.46 34.73
CA GLY A 1089 -1.90 -14.44 34.04
C GLY A 1089 -2.78 -13.35 33.41
N LYS A 1090 -2.75 -13.24 32.08
CA LYS A 1090 -3.58 -12.31 31.29
C LYS A 1090 -4.97 -12.86 30.95
N CYS A 1091 -5.25 -14.13 31.19
CA CYS A 1091 -6.59 -14.68 31.06
C CYS A 1091 -7.41 -14.39 32.33
N VAL A 1092 -8.47 -13.59 32.19
CA VAL A 1092 -9.47 -13.36 33.24
C VAL A 1092 -10.78 -13.92 32.74
N SER A 1093 -11.39 -14.81 33.53
CA SER A 1093 -12.68 -15.38 33.17
C SER A 1093 -13.81 -14.37 33.24
N ALA A 1094 -14.86 -14.58 32.46
CA ALA A 1094 -16.14 -13.98 32.78
C ALA A 1094 -16.55 -14.48 34.18
N GLY A 1095 -17.09 -13.58 35.00
CA GLY A 1095 -17.58 -13.93 36.34
C GLY A 1095 -18.77 -14.88 36.23
N VAL A 1096 -18.71 -16.02 36.92
CA VAL A 1096 -19.82 -16.98 36.99
C VAL A 1096 -20.62 -16.69 38.26
N PRO A 1097 -21.91 -16.35 38.15
CA PRO A 1097 -22.73 -16.08 39.31
C PRO A 1097 -23.20 -17.38 39.98
N VAL A 1098 -23.40 -17.34 41.30
CA VAL A 1098 -24.16 -18.30 42.10
C VAL A 1098 -25.04 -17.54 43.08
N THR A 1099 -26.29 -17.96 43.23
CA THR A 1099 -27.28 -17.30 44.07
C THR A 1099 -27.66 -18.19 45.25
N LEU A 1100 -27.51 -17.64 46.45
CA LEU A 1100 -28.00 -18.24 47.69
C LEU A 1100 -29.27 -17.51 48.12
N THR A 1101 -30.40 -18.22 48.17
CA THR A 1101 -31.67 -17.63 48.61
C THR A 1101 -31.95 -18.01 50.06
N VAL A 1102 -32.04 -17.02 50.95
CA VAL A 1102 -32.48 -17.23 52.34
C VAL A 1102 -33.99 -16.97 52.41
N PRO A 1103 -34.83 -18.01 52.57
CA PRO A 1103 -36.27 -17.85 52.64
C PRO A 1103 -36.72 -17.25 53.97
N GLU A 1104 -37.89 -16.61 53.97
CA GLU A 1104 -38.58 -16.23 55.20
C GLU A 1104 -39.10 -17.46 55.95
N LEU A 1105 -39.38 -17.30 57.25
CA LEU A 1105 -39.87 -18.37 58.10
C LEU A 1105 -41.28 -18.81 57.70
N ILE A 1106 -41.46 -20.10 57.44
CA ILE A 1106 -42.76 -20.71 57.22
C ILE A 1106 -43.20 -21.39 58.52
N ILE A 1107 -44.29 -20.91 59.12
CA ILE A 1107 -44.85 -21.49 60.34
C ILE A 1107 -46.10 -22.30 59.96
N PRO A 1108 -46.10 -23.64 60.16
CA PRO A 1108 -47.27 -24.46 59.86
C PRO A 1108 -48.47 -24.05 60.72
N GLN A 1109 -49.67 -24.17 60.16
CA GLN A 1109 -50.92 -23.78 60.81
C GLN A 1109 -51.70 -24.97 61.38
N GLY A 1110 -51.15 -26.18 61.30
CA GLY A 1110 -51.80 -27.41 61.78
C GLY A 1110 -50.82 -28.40 62.40
N VAL A 1111 -51.26 -29.08 63.46
CA VAL A 1111 -50.58 -30.23 64.08
C VAL A 1111 -51.60 -31.34 64.26
N THR A 1112 -51.24 -32.55 63.86
CA THR A 1112 -52.06 -33.76 63.92
C THR A 1112 -51.31 -34.87 64.63
N PRO A 1113 -51.25 -34.87 65.97
CA PRO A 1113 -50.54 -35.90 66.74
C PRO A 1113 -51.32 -37.23 66.70
N ASN A 1114 -51.20 -37.97 65.60
CA ASN A 1114 -51.84 -39.27 65.37
C ASN A 1114 -50.82 -40.41 65.13
N ASN A 1115 -49.54 -40.06 65.17
CA ASN A 1115 -48.36 -40.92 65.01
C ASN A 1115 -48.25 -41.56 63.62
N ASP A 1116 -48.69 -40.85 62.57
CA ASP A 1116 -48.61 -41.27 61.16
C ASP A 1116 -47.31 -40.81 60.45
N GLY A 1117 -46.49 -40.01 61.13
CA GLY A 1117 -45.24 -39.45 60.64
C GLY A 1117 -45.39 -38.09 59.94
N ILE A 1118 -46.60 -37.53 59.84
CA ILE A 1118 -46.90 -36.27 59.15
C ILE A 1118 -47.54 -35.29 60.15
N ASN A 1119 -46.88 -34.15 60.38
CA ASN A 1119 -47.38 -33.08 61.27
C ASN A 1119 -47.71 -33.53 62.72
N ASP A 1120 -47.10 -34.61 63.20
CA ASP A 1120 -47.34 -35.16 64.55
C ASP A 1120 -46.96 -34.23 65.71
N TYR A 1121 -46.07 -33.28 65.43
CA TYR A 1121 -45.63 -32.26 66.35
C TYR A 1121 -45.54 -30.93 65.62
N PHE A 1122 -45.64 -29.85 66.38
CA PHE A 1122 -45.42 -28.51 65.84
C PHE A 1122 -43.94 -28.37 65.49
N ASN A 1123 -43.63 -28.29 64.20
CA ASN A 1123 -42.27 -28.15 63.68
C ASN A 1123 -42.13 -26.90 62.81
N VAL A 1124 -41.22 -25.99 63.17
CA VAL A 1124 -41.01 -24.73 62.43
C VAL A 1124 -39.60 -24.70 61.88
N GLU A 1125 -39.37 -25.23 60.68
CA GLU A 1125 -38.03 -25.32 60.07
C GLU A 1125 -37.32 -23.95 60.01
N GLY A 1126 -36.04 -23.92 60.41
CA GLY A 1126 -35.19 -22.72 60.43
C GLY A 1126 -35.01 -22.09 61.82
N LEU A 1127 -35.83 -22.45 62.82
CA LEU A 1127 -35.65 -21.95 64.19
C LEU A 1127 -34.37 -22.45 64.87
N GLU A 1128 -33.83 -23.58 64.42
CA GLU A 1128 -32.57 -24.14 64.89
C GLU A 1128 -31.35 -23.24 64.62
N PHE A 1129 -31.45 -22.29 63.67
CA PHE A 1129 -30.42 -21.29 63.39
C PHE A 1129 -30.60 -19.99 64.18
N THR A 1130 -31.58 -19.95 65.09
CA THR A 1130 -31.92 -18.77 65.88
C THR A 1130 -31.82 -19.04 67.37
N ARG A 1131 -31.61 -17.99 68.16
CA ARG A 1131 -31.98 -17.97 69.58
C ARG A 1131 -33.43 -17.57 69.66
N ASN A 1132 -34.29 -18.39 70.24
CA ASN A 1132 -35.73 -18.13 70.21
C ASN A 1132 -36.42 -18.58 71.51
N GLU A 1133 -37.66 -18.15 71.67
CA GLU A 1133 -38.55 -18.59 72.72
C GLU A 1133 -39.92 -18.84 72.09
N LEU A 1134 -40.41 -20.07 72.22
CA LEU A 1134 -41.70 -20.47 71.70
C LEU A 1134 -42.66 -20.71 72.86
N VAL A 1135 -43.77 -19.98 72.87
CA VAL A 1135 -44.87 -20.14 73.82
C VAL A 1135 -46.14 -20.47 73.05
N ILE A 1136 -46.88 -21.49 73.47
CA ILE A 1136 -48.20 -21.81 72.91
C ILE A 1136 -49.24 -21.63 74.02
N ILE A 1137 -50.31 -20.92 73.69
CA ILE A 1137 -51.41 -20.59 74.58
C ILE A 1137 -52.73 -21.10 74.01
N ASN A 1138 -53.70 -21.41 74.88
CA ASN A 1138 -55.07 -21.70 74.47
C ASN A 1138 -55.89 -20.40 74.25
N THR A 1139 -57.14 -20.52 73.81
CA THR A 1139 -58.05 -19.39 73.57
C THR A 1139 -58.36 -18.53 74.80
N ALA A 1140 -58.14 -19.06 76.02
CA ALA A 1140 -58.30 -18.33 77.27
C ALA A 1140 -57.01 -17.61 77.73
N GLY A 1141 -55.92 -17.73 76.97
CA GLY A 1141 -54.61 -17.12 77.28
C GLY A 1141 -53.72 -17.92 78.24
N ALA A 1142 -54.09 -19.15 78.59
CA ALA A 1142 -53.25 -20.00 79.44
C ALA A 1142 -52.14 -20.67 78.63
N VAL A 1143 -50.91 -20.68 79.16
CA VAL A 1143 -49.74 -21.32 78.55
C VAL A 1143 -49.86 -22.83 78.66
N VAL A 1144 -49.85 -23.51 77.51
CA VAL A 1144 -49.88 -24.96 77.41
C VAL A 1144 -48.51 -25.54 77.07
N TYR A 1145 -47.65 -24.76 76.41
CA TYR A 1145 -46.28 -25.16 76.10
C TYR A 1145 -45.36 -23.94 76.10
N ARG A 1146 -44.14 -24.13 76.59
CA ARG A 1146 -43.09 -23.11 76.59
C ARG A 1146 -41.74 -23.78 76.50
N THR A 1147 -40.91 -23.31 75.59
CA THR A 1147 -39.49 -23.66 75.56
C THR A 1147 -38.66 -22.46 75.16
N ASP A 1148 -37.49 -22.35 75.78
CA ASP A 1148 -36.40 -21.52 75.29
C ASP A 1148 -35.59 -22.35 74.28
N ASP A 1149 -35.04 -21.67 73.27
CA ASP A 1149 -34.26 -22.21 72.16
C ASP A 1149 -34.89 -23.45 71.50
N TYR A 1150 -36.13 -23.30 71.01
CA TYR A 1150 -36.80 -24.34 70.24
C TYR A 1150 -35.96 -24.70 69.01
N ARG A 1151 -35.76 -26.01 68.77
CA ARG A 1151 -35.01 -26.53 67.62
C ARG A 1151 -35.87 -27.51 66.83
N SER A 1152 -35.97 -27.26 65.55
CA SER A 1152 -36.82 -28.03 64.62
C SER A 1152 -36.26 -29.42 64.31
N ASN A 1153 -34.97 -29.65 64.61
CA ASN A 1153 -34.31 -30.94 64.53
C ASN A 1153 -34.35 -31.74 65.84
N ASP A 1154 -35.02 -31.25 66.88
CA ASP A 1154 -35.26 -31.96 68.14
C ASP A 1154 -36.75 -32.30 68.30
N PRO A 1155 -37.22 -33.42 67.69
CA PRO A 1155 -38.62 -33.83 67.76
C PRO A 1155 -39.06 -34.23 69.17
N VAL A 1156 -38.14 -34.47 70.11
CA VAL A 1156 -38.46 -34.83 71.51
C VAL A 1156 -38.88 -33.61 72.29
N GLY A 1157 -38.29 -32.45 71.99
CA GLY A 1157 -38.63 -31.18 72.62
C GLY A 1157 -39.88 -30.52 72.05
N ALA A 1158 -40.39 -30.96 70.89
CA ALA A 1158 -41.46 -30.28 70.16
C ALA A 1158 -42.86 -30.46 70.78
N TRP A 1159 -43.76 -29.50 70.51
CA TRP A 1159 -45.12 -29.57 71.05
C TRP A 1159 -45.98 -30.58 70.29
N THR A 1160 -46.43 -31.62 70.99
CA THR A 1160 -47.26 -32.72 70.48
C THR A 1160 -48.73 -32.60 70.91
N GLY A 1161 -49.17 -31.41 71.34
CA GLY A 1161 -50.54 -31.23 71.86
C GLY A 1161 -50.71 -31.62 73.34
N LEU A 1162 -49.66 -31.51 74.15
CA LEU A 1162 -49.71 -31.75 75.60
C LEU A 1162 -49.62 -30.42 76.38
N ASP A 1163 -50.19 -30.36 77.58
CA ASP A 1163 -50.00 -29.26 78.53
C ASP A 1163 -48.65 -29.40 79.29
N LEU A 1164 -48.31 -28.40 80.10
CA LEU A 1164 -47.08 -28.39 80.90
C LEU A 1164 -47.00 -29.53 81.94
N ASN A 1165 -48.10 -30.23 82.22
CA ASN A 1165 -48.16 -31.37 83.13
C ASN A 1165 -48.14 -32.72 82.38
N GLY A 1166 -48.03 -32.71 81.05
CA GLY A 1166 -48.01 -33.90 80.20
C GLY A 1166 -49.39 -34.46 79.84
N ASN A 1167 -50.49 -33.73 80.09
CA ASN A 1167 -51.83 -34.15 79.71
C ASN A 1167 -52.21 -33.65 78.31
N GLU A 1168 -53.01 -34.42 77.58
CA GLU A 1168 -53.54 -33.99 76.28
C GLU A 1168 -54.46 -32.77 76.41
N VAL A 1169 -54.17 -31.74 75.62
CA VAL A 1169 -55.07 -30.57 75.51
C VAL A 1169 -56.15 -30.81 74.45
N PRO A 1170 -57.36 -30.22 74.58
CA PRO A 1170 -58.46 -30.45 73.64
C PRO A 1170 -58.16 -30.03 72.20
N ASP A 1171 -58.79 -30.69 71.22
CA ASP A 1171 -58.75 -30.24 69.83
C ASP A 1171 -59.35 -28.84 69.69
N GLY A 1172 -58.71 -27.98 68.89
CA GLY A 1172 -59.13 -26.59 68.76
C GLY A 1172 -58.03 -25.67 68.25
N THR A 1173 -58.33 -24.37 68.28
CA THR A 1173 -57.39 -23.32 67.90
C THR A 1173 -56.54 -22.91 69.09
N TYR A 1174 -55.23 -23.01 68.93
CA TYR A 1174 -54.21 -22.51 69.82
C TYR A 1174 -53.52 -21.31 69.18
N TYR A 1175 -52.83 -20.51 69.98
CA TYR A 1175 -52.03 -19.41 69.48
C TYR A 1175 -50.59 -19.62 69.88
N TYR A 1176 -49.66 -19.45 68.94
CA TYR A 1176 -48.25 -19.42 69.25
C TYR A 1176 -47.79 -17.97 69.38
N LEU A 1177 -46.84 -17.76 70.28
CA LEU A 1177 -46.07 -16.54 70.47
C LEU A 1177 -44.61 -16.95 70.35
N LEU A 1178 -44.01 -16.65 69.22
CA LEU A 1178 -42.62 -16.95 68.91
C LEU A 1178 -41.83 -15.65 69.01
N THR A 1179 -40.87 -15.61 69.93
CA THR A 1179 -39.92 -14.50 70.06
C THR A 1179 -38.56 -14.97 69.60
N ILE A 1180 -38.07 -14.41 68.50
CA ILE A 1180 -36.70 -14.64 68.02
C ILE A 1180 -35.82 -13.54 68.61
N LYS A 1181 -34.74 -13.92 69.29
CA LYS A 1181 -33.82 -13.07 70.06
C LYS A 1181 -32.44 -12.91 69.36
N GLY A 1182 -32.35 -13.29 68.08
CA GLY A 1182 -31.15 -13.18 67.24
C GLY A 1182 -30.78 -14.51 66.56
N ALA A 1183 -29.79 -14.49 65.67
CA ALA A 1183 -29.23 -15.70 65.07
C ALA A 1183 -28.32 -16.45 66.07
N GLN A 1184 -28.12 -17.76 65.86
CA GLN A 1184 -27.11 -18.53 66.59
C GLN A 1184 -25.68 -18.08 66.24
N ASP A 1185 -25.48 -17.57 65.02
CA ASP A 1185 -24.20 -16.99 64.59
C ASP A 1185 -23.96 -15.64 65.29
N GLN A 1186 -22.86 -15.53 66.04
CA GLN A 1186 -22.53 -14.36 66.86
C GLN A 1186 -22.14 -13.12 66.04
N ASP A 1187 -21.85 -13.30 64.75
CA ASP A 1187 -21.39 -12.23 63.86
C ASP A 1187 -22.52 -11.60 63.03
N VAL A 1188 -23.77 -12.06 63.21
CA VAL A 1188 -24.98 -11.47 62.59
C VAL A 1188 -25.59 -10.44 63.55
N PRO A 1189 -26.02 -9.26 63.09
CA PRO A 1189 -26.63 -8.25 63.96
C PRO A 1189 -27.81 -8.81 64.76
N ASP A 1190 -27.91 -8.43 66.04
CA ASP A 1190 -29.05 -8.81 66.89
C ASP A 1190 -30.34 -8.25 66.27
N TYR A 1191 -31.20 -9.16 65.78
CA TYR A 1191 -32.56 -8.84 65.36
C TYR A 1191 -33.54 -9.50 66.33
N SER A 1192 -34.60 -8.78 66.66
CA SER A 1192 -35.70 -9.29 67.46
C SER A 1192 -36.97 -9.32 66.63
N ALA A 1193 -37.56 -10.51 66.45
CA ALA A 1193 -38.84 -10.66 65.79
C ALA A 1193 -39.85 -11.29 66.76
N HIS A 1194 -41.03 -10.69 66.85
CA HIS A 1194 -42.15 -11.26 67.59
C HIS A 1194 -43.21 -11.69 66.57
N LEU A 1195 -43.34 -12.99 66.41
CA LEU A 1195 -44.29 -13.61 65.50
C LEU A 1195 -45.39 -14.24 66.34
N SER A 1196 -46.64 -14.00 65.96
CA SER A 1196 -47.79 -14.62 66.60
C SER A 1196 -48.77 -15.06 65.53
N GLY A 1197 -49.36 -16.22 65.71
CA GLY A 1197 -50.36 -16.74 64.81
C GLY A 1197 -51.20 -17.80 65.48
N PHE A 1198 -52.11 -18.38 64.72
CA PHE A 1198 -52.93 -19.47 65.19
C PHE A 1198 -52.38 -20.81 64.69
N LEU A 1199 -52.65 -21.85 65.47
CA LEU A 1199 -52.31 -23.23 65.22
C LEU A 1199 -53.56 -24.07 65.46
N ILE A 1200 -53.88 -24.96 64.53
CA ILE A 1200 -55.02 -25.87 64.69
C ILE A 1200 -54.47 -27.21 65.17
N LEU A 1201 -54.89 -27.63 66.36
CA LEU A 1201 -54.64 -28.98 66.85
C LEU A 1201 -55.84 -29.84 66.53
N ARG A 1202 -55.63 -30.95 65.83
CA ARG A 1202 -56.68 -31.92 65.49
C ARG A 1202 -56.11 -33.33 65.52
N ARG A 1203 -56.69 -34.23 66.32
CA ARG A 1203 -56.24 -35.63 66.40
C ARG A 1203 -57.06 -36.56 65.52
#